data_AF-A0A9D7H3I1-F1
#
_entry.id   AF-A0A9D7H3I1-F1
#
_cell.length_a   1.000
_cell.length_b   1.000
_cell.length_c   1.000
_cell.angle_alpha   90.00
_cell.angle_beta   90.00
_cell.angle_gamma   90.00
#
_symmetry.space_group_name_H-M   'P 1'
#
loop_
_entity.id
_entity.type
_entity.pdbx_description
1 polymer ?
#
loop_
_entity_poly.entity_id
_entity_poly.type
_entity_poly.pdbx_seq_one_letter_code
_entity_poly.pdbx_strand_id
1 'polypeptide(L)'
;MHILRALACLPIAVLLPIAACGGDNRGGTPPAPTGNDGGKTPVDGGGDGAPTPLGKGDLPPNPDAKITECARPPLPAATGTCEVTKTGSGSRIFRGTVLVPDEVLRRGEVVVDDQGIITCAACDCSDAAGYDTASVVTCADGVISPGLINPHDHITYANNAPIAHGTDRYEHRHDWRTGGRGHKKLTTKSGASANVVRFAELRYIMAGVTAAAAAGGQKGLVRNLDDDDPALFEGLPVKTANSDTFPLGDSNGTLNASGCSYGQSRTTSASIDSLDAYLPHISEGIDEEAHNEFVCTSSSDADVGKQDLIKKQTAVIHGIAMKADDVAIYRNDLAMVVWSPRSNVDLYGNTAPVTMSDAMGVPVALGTDWVPSGSMNLLRELRCADSLNKKYYGKHFADVDLWRMVTANAASAVGAAHVIGSLKAGYVADIAIYNGATRRDHRAVIDGGVEDVVLVMRGGKALYGDKVLMEDAVIGASDCEDFATDVCGVSKKACVGKDIGGVTLGGIRAAGEAVYPLFFCRDDVPTSEPSCEPYRVEYPDGVTSEDKDGDGIANDKDNCPSIFNPVRGLDGSKQADVDGDGIGDVCDRCPVDGKNACELVTANDIDGDGSVNAADNGLEAANAGQADSDNDGSGDACDLCKTPNQGGQACPTTIEAIRDPANPDHPQAGAVVSFGNAYVTALKPLPLAGSTRGFFVQTPSTSKAGMFVFTGSTSPAVAIGNKVKISGLYEERFGIPQISNPQITVESTSTTLPFGPIVVTPAEIATGGAKAEDLKCMLVQVDGASAGGAITITNDVPDGATSKFYEFVINGSLRIDDTIFTRYGAPTSGPYPPTGFANGRTFTSITGIHGFSFANAKLWPRNAADMP
;
A
#
# COMPACT_ATOMS: atom_id res chain seq x y z
N MET A 1 -10.25 57.09 -11.36
CA MET A 1 -9.83 58.39 -11.92
C MET A 1 -9.86 58.26 -13.45
N HIS A 2 -10.24 59.29 -14.21
CA HIS A 2 -10.38 59.21 -15.68
C HIS A 2 -9.00 58.97 -16.38
N ILE A 3 -8.88 58.51 -17.64
CA ILE A 3 -9.45 59.04 -18.90
C ILE A 3 -9.56 57.95 -19.99
N LEU A 4 -10.57 58.07 -20.88
CA LEU A 4 -10.72 57.29 -22.12
C LEU A 4 -9.80 57.79 -23.24
N ARG A 5 -9.44 56.92 -24.20
CA ARG A 5 -9.57 57.23 -25.63
C ARG A 5 -9.60 55.98 -26.52
N ALA A 6 -10.36 56.08 -27.61
CA ALA A 6 -10.46 55.10 -28.69
C ALA A 6 -10.43 55.84 -30.05
N LEU A 7 -10.17 55.10 -31.15
CA LEU A 7 -10.45 55.35 -32.59
C LEU A 7 -9.37 54.59 -33.43
N ALA A 8 -9.51 54.26 -34.72
CA ALA A 8 -10.62 53.72 -35.52
C ALA A 8 -10.16 53.48 -37.00
N CYS A 9 -10.80 52.52 -37.68
CA CYS A 9 -10.93 52.37 -39.16
C CYS A 9 -9.75 51.95 -40.08
N LEU A 10 -9.97 50.77 -40.68
CA LEU A 10 -9.71 50.25 -42.06
C LEU A 10 -9.96 51.23 -43.25
N PRO A 11 -9.86 50.88 -44.57
CA PRO A 11 -9.34 49.65 -45.27
C PRO A 11 -8.57 49.89 -46.63
N ILE A 12 -8.44 48.83 -47.47
CA ILE A 12 -8.14 48.72 -48.95
C ILE A 12 -6.73 49.15 -49.43
N ALA A 13 -6.04 48.55 -50.43
CA ALA A 13 -6.33 47.50 -51.45
C ALA A 13 -5.04 46.63 -51.71
N VAL A 14 -4.80 45.76 -52.72
CA VAL A 14 -5.30 45.47 -54.10
C VAL A 14 -5.27 43.93 -54.37
N LEU A 15 -5.17 43.42 -55.61
CA LEU A 15 -5.25 41.99 -56.00
C LEU A 15 -4.38 41.58 -57.24
N LEU A 16 -3.90 40.31 -57.24
CA LEU A 16 -3.73 39.38 -58.41
C LEU A 16 -2.65 39.71 -59.50
N PRO A 17 -2.33 38.82 -60.49
CA PRO A 17 -1.57 37.55 -60.33
C PRO A 17 -0.56 37.26 -61.49
N ILE A 18 0.04 36.04 -61.59
CA ILE A 18 0.06 35.13 -62.78
C ILE A 18 1.07 33.95 -62.65
N ALA A 19 0.68 32.80 -63.23
CA ALA A 19 1.30 31.44 -63.39
C ALA A 19 2.79 31.36 -63.88
N ALA A 20 3.51 30.22 -63.94
CA ALA A 20 3.12 28.91 -64.50
C ALA A 20 4.16 27.74 -64.38
N CYS A 21 3.62 26.51 -64.25
CA CYS A 21 3.98 25.21 -64.87
C CYS A 21 5.42 24.67 -65.08
N GLY A 22 5.62 23.39 -64.70
CA GLY A 22 6.58 22.43 -65.28
C GLY A 22 7.18 21.45 -64.23
N GLY A 23 7.26 20.13 -64.42
CA GLY A 23 6.78 19.24 -65.49
C GLY A 23 7.00 17.74 -65.14
N ASP A 24 6.43 16.80 -65.91
CA ASP A 24 6.37 15.35 -65.60
C ASP A 24 7.72 14.59 -65.68
N ASN A 25 7.83 13.43 -65.00
CA ASN A 25 7.78 12.10 -65.66
C ASN A 25 7.95 10.86 -64.73
N ARG A 26 6.93 9.98 -64.76
CA ARG A 26 6.98 8.49 -64.87
C ARG A 26 7.98 7.66 -64.02
N GLY A 27 7.46 7.12 -62.91
CA GLY A 27 7.09 5.69 -62.73
C GLY A 27 8.03 4.53 -63.16
N GLY A 28 8.26 3.60 -62.22
CA GLY A 28 8.79 2.25 -62.45
C GLY A 28 8.77 1.40 -61.17
N THR A 29 8.36 0.13 -61.25
CA THR A 29 8.32 -0.87 -60.16
C THR A 29 8.88 -2.22 -60.65
N PRO A 30 9.00 -3.24 -59.78
CA PRO A 30 10.05 -3.44 -58.77
C PRO A 30 11.12 -4.45 -59.28
N PRO A 31 12.12 -4.83 -58.45
CA PRO A 31 12.10 -6.22 -57.96
C PRO A 31 12.70 -6.44 -56.56
N ALA A 32 12.54 -7.66 -56.05
CA ALA A 32 13.24 -8.26 -54.91
C ALA A 32 13.47 -9.77 -55.21
N PRO A 33 14.14 -10.58 -54.37
CA PRO A 33 15.19 -10.29 -53.37
C PRO A 33 16.50 -11.09 -53.63
N THR A 34 17.63 -10.74 -53.00
CA THR A 34 18.74 -11.67 -52.66
C THR A 34 19.85 -10.95 -51.88
N GLY A 35 20.55 -11.66 -50.98
CA GLY A 35 21.85 -11.25 -50.41
C GLY A 35 21.95 -11.43 -48.90
N ASN A 36 22.81 -12.35 -48.44
CA ASN A 36 23.08 -12.61 -47.02
C ASN A 36 24.53 -12.22 -46.65
N ASP A 37 24.77 -12.00 -45.36
CA ASP A 37 26.07 -11.90 -44.67
C ASP A 37 27.08 -10.81 -45.10
N GLY A 38 27.59 -10.08 -44.10
CA GLY A 38 28.60 -9.04 -44.29
C GLY A 38 28.91 -8.26 -43.01
N GLY A 39 29.18 -8.97 -41.91
CA GLY A 39 29.21 -8.40 -40.57
C GLY A 39 30.20 -7.25 -40.36
N LYS A 40 29.78 -6.25 -39.58
CA LYS A 40 30.64 -5.28 -38.90
C LYS A 40 30.26 -5.22 -37.44
N THR A 41 31.27 -5.19 -36.57
CA THR A 41 31.12 -4.92 -35.14
C THR A 41 30.50 -3.53 -34.93
N PRO A 42 29.55 -3.37 -33.99
CA PRO A 42 29.33 -2.07 -33.37
C PRO A 42 30.66 -1.56 -32.83
N VAL A 43 30.95 -0.28 -33.04
CA VAL A 43 32.10 0.40 -32.44
C VAL A 43 31.55 1.26 -31.33
N ASP A 44 32.15 1.21 -30.14
CA ASP A 44 31.74 2.02 -29.00
C ASP A 44 31.73 3.50 -29.37
N GLY A 45 30.53 4.09 -29.32
CA GLY A 45 30.22 5.44 -29.77
C GLY A 45 29.85 6.36 -28.62
N GLY A 46 30.54 6.24 -27.47
CA GLY A 46 30.37 7.17 -26.36
C GLY A 46 30.74 8.59 -26.78
N GLY A 47 29.73 9.44 -26.93
CA GLY A 47 29.90 10.83 -27.32
C GLY A 47 28.66 11.63 -26.93
N ASP A 48 28.88 12.70 -26.17
CA ASP A 48 27.84 13.51 -25.54
C ASP A 48 27.09 14.38 -26.56
N GLY A 49 26.23 13.72 -27.34
CA GLY A 49 25.30 14.38 -28.23
C GLY A 49 24.21 15.08 -27.43
N ALA A 50 24.37 16.38 -27.18
CA ALA A 50 23.28 17.22 -26.69
C ALA A 50 22.04 16.98 -27.57
N PRO A 51 20.84 16.78 -26.98
CA PRO A 51 19.68 16.33 -27.73
C PRO A 51 19.37 17.29 -28.88
N THR A 52 19.09 16.73 -30.06
CA THR A 52 18.44 17.49 -31.12
C THR A 52 17.17 18.11 -30.55
N PRO A 53 16.87 19.40 -30.82
CA PRO A 53 15.59 19.97 -30.42
C PRO A 53 14.46 19.09 -30.92
N LEU A 54 13.67 18.55 -29.98
CA LEU A 54 12.50 17.73 -30.28
C LEU A 54 11.44 18.58 -31.00
N GLY A 55 10.37 17.91 -31.43
CA GLY A 55 9.15 18.59 -31.86
C GLY A 55 8.58 19.48 -30.74
N LYS A 56 7.47 20.17 -31.06
CA LYS A 56 6.76 20.97 -30.06
C LYS A 56 6.25 20.03 -28.95
N GLY A 57 6.79 20.15 -27.73
CA GLY A 57 6.23 19.57 -26.48
C GLY A 57 6.05 18.05 -26.35
N ASP A 58 6.01 17.30 -27.46
CA ASP A 58 5.70 15.87 -27.54
C ASP A 58 6.38 15.06 -26.40
N LEU A 59 5.57 14.43 -25.56
CA LEU A 59 6.01 13.57 -24.46
C LEU A 59 6.88 12.40 -24.97
N PRO A 60 8.18 12.33 -24.61
CA PRO A 60 9.07 11.29 -25.09
C PRO A 60 8.95 10.00 -24.25
N PRO A 61 9.18 8.82 -24.85
CA PRO A 61 9.31 7.57 -24.10
C PRO A 61 10.31 7.63 -22.95
N ASN A 62 9.93 7.00 -21.83
CA ASN A 62 10.76 6.84 -20.65
C ASN A 62 12.04 6.01 -20.94
N PRO A 63 13.15 6.28 -20.23
CA PRO A 63 14.34 5.46 -20.32
C PRO A 63 14.13 4.10 -19.64
N ASP A 64 14.57 3.01 -20.28
CA ASP A 64 14.61 1.68 -19.66
C ASP A 64 15.76 1.57 -18.66
N ALA A 65 15.66 0.60 -17.75
CA ALA A 65 16.60 0.42 -16.64
C ALA A 65 18.05 0.22 -17.09
N LYS A 66 18.97 0.64 -16.23
CA LYS A 66 20.41 0.39 -16.40
C LYS A 66 20.66 -1.13 -16.40
N ILE A 67 21.46 -1.63 -17.34
CA ILE A 67 21.86 -3.04 -17.38
C ILE A 67 23.32 -3.15 -16.94
N THR A 68 23.58 -3.91 -15.88
CA THR A 68 24.94 -4.26 -15.44
C THR A 68 25.22 -5.74 -15.65
N GLU A 69 26.32 -5.99 -16.37
CA GLU A 69 26.86 -7.32 -16.64
C GLU A 69 27.83 -7.71 -15.51
N CYS A 70 27.34 -8.37 -14.45
CA CYS A 70 28.12 -8.70 -13.27
C CYS A 70 29.38 -9.53 -13.62
N ALA A 71 30.49 -9.26 -12.92
CA ALA A 71 31.84 -9.75 -13.22
C ALA A 71 32.10 -11.22 -12.80
N ARG A 72 31.16 -12.10 -13.16
CA ARG A 72 31.12 -13.52 -12.78
C ARG A 72 31.15 -14.42 -14.02
N PRO A 73 31.67 -15.66 -13.93
CA PRO A 73 31.63 -16.61 -15.05
C PRO A 73 30.20 -16.84 -15.55
N PRO A 74 30.00 -17.19 -16.84
CA PRO A 74 28.71 -17.65 -17.33
C PRO A 74 28.19 -18.79 -16.45
N LEU A 75 26.96 -18.64 -15.95
CA LEU A 75 26.31 -19.65 -15.13
C LEU A 75 26.01 -20.87 -16.02
N PRO A 76 26.46 -22.09 -15.68
CA PRO A 76 25.89 -23.29 -16.25
C PRO A 76 24.51 -23.53 -15.63
N ALA A 77 23.52 -23.92 -16.44
CA ALA A 77 22.25 -24.49 -15.97
C ALA A 77 21.56 -25.30 -17.06
N ALA A 78 20.56 -26.08 -16.68
CA ALA A 78 19.53 -26.58 -17.58
C ALA A 78 18.77 -25.42 -18.27
N THR A 79 18.58 -25.52 -19.59
CA THR A 79 17.89 -24.50 -20.38
C THR A 79 16.40 -24.42 -20.01
N GLY A 80 15.96 -23.27 -19.53
CA GLY A 80 14.55 -22.96 -19.26
C GLY A 80 14.03 -23.24 -17.85
N THR A 81 14.90 -23.54 -16.87
CA THR A 81 14.53 -23.70 -15.45
C THR A 81 15.72 -23.32 -14.54
N CYS A 82 15.62 -23.58 -13.22
CA CYS A 82 16.73 -23.47 -12.29
C CYS A 82 17.17 -24.85 -11.76
N GLU A 83 18.42 -24.94 -11.31
CA GLU A 83 19.00 -26.15 -10.70
C GLU A 83 19.75 -25.84 -9.39
N VAL A 84 19.78 -26.78 -8.45
CA VAL A 84 20.53 -26.63 -7.20
C VAL A 84 21.98 -27.09 -7.41
N THR A 85 22.89 -26.13 -7.56
CA THR A 85 24.30 -26.41 -7.87
C THR A 85 25.19 -26.59 -6.63
N LYS A 86 24.70 -26.22 -5.44
CA LYS A 86 25.36 -26.45 -4.15
C LYS A 86 24.29 -26.69 -3.08
N THR A 87 24.29 -27.85 -2.44
CA THR A 87 23.56 -28.06 -1.19
C THR A 87 24.38 -27.48 -0.02
N GLY A 88 23.73 -26.72 0.86
CA GLY A 88 24.34 -26.08 2.02
C GLY A 88 23.42 -26.12 3.24
N SER A 89 23.53 -25.11 4.11
CA SER A 89 22.73 -24.99 5.35
C SER A 89 22.49 -23.53 5.71
N GLY A 90 21.31 -23.22 6.28
CA GLY A 90 20.88 -21.85 6.53
C GLY A 90 20.43 -21.19 5.23
N SER A 91 21.10 -20.10 4.86
CA SER A 91 20.74 -19.25 3.72
C SER A 91 20.71 -19.98 2.36
N ARG A 92 20.01 -19.38 1.40
CA ARG A 92 19.89 -19.80 -0.01
C ARG A 92 20.28 -18.62 -0.89
N ILE A 93 21.16 -18.87 -1.87
CA ILE A 93 21.60 -17.90 -2.87
C ILE A 93 20.90 -18.26 -4.18
N PHE A 94 20.15 -17.32 -4.75
CA PHE A 94 19.58 -17.43 -6.11
C PHE A 94 20.46 -16.65 -7.07
N ARG A 95 20.90 -17.27 -8.17
CA ARG A 95 21.81 -16.69 -9.17
C ARG A 95 21.17 -16.65 -10.54
N GLY A 96 21.14 -15.48 -11.18
CA GLY A 96 20.53 -15.33 -12.50
C GLY A 96 20.61 -13.88 -13.00
N THR A 97 19.60 -13.44 -13.74
CA THR A 97 19.36 -12.01 -13.97
C THR A 97 18.45 -11.50 -12.86
N VAL A 98 18.96 -10.63 -11.99
CA VAL A 98 18.17 -10.07 -10.88
C VAL A 98 17.62 -8.71 -11.28
N LEU A 99 16.33 -8.49 -11.06
CA LEU A 99 15.67 -7.19 -11.25
C LEU A 99 15.63 -6.46 -9.90
N VAL A 100 16.49 -5.46 -9.72
CA VAL A 100 16.40 -4.47 -8.64
C VAL A 100 15.83 -3.15 -9.21
N PRO A 101 15.21 -2.26 -8.43
CA PRO A 101 14.15 -1.42 -9.00
C PRO A 101 14.56 -0.34 -10.03
N ASP A 102 15.85 -0.03 -10.16
CA ASP A 102 16.43 0.83 -11.21
C ASP A 102 17.52 0.12 -12.06
N GLU A 103 17.80 -1.16 -11.81
CA GLU A 103 18.93 -1.85 -12.44
C GLU A 103 18.72 -3.37 -12.66
N VAL A 104 19.08 -3.83 -13.86
CA VAL A 104 19.10 -5.25 -14.24
C VAL A 104 20.51 -5.81 -14.01
N LEU A 105 20.65 -6.64 -12.98
CA LEU A 105 21.90 -7.27 -12.57
C LEU A 105 22.05 -8.67 -13.21
N ARG A 106 22.62 -8.73 -14.42
CA ARG A 106 22.84 -9.99 -15.15
C ARG A 106 24.02 -10.76 -14.56
N ARG A 107 23.77 -12.00 -14.13
CA ARG A 107 24.64 -12.83 -13.23
C ARG A 107 24.77 -12.25 -11.81
N GLY A 108 23.76 -11.50 -11.36
CA GLY A 108 23.62 -11.07 -9.97
C GLY A 108 23.19 -12.21 -9.04
N GLU A 109 23.07 -11.88 -7.76
CA GLU A 109 22.65 -12.77 -6.68
C GLU A 109 21.54 -12.14 -5.84
N VAL A 110 20.66 -12.99 -5.31
CA VAL A 110 19.80 -12.69 -4.15
C VAL A 110 20.11 -13.70 -3.05
N VAL A 111 20.38 -13.24 -1.84
CA VAL A 111 20.63 -14.09 -0.66
C VAL A 111 19.41 -14.00 0.26
N VAL A 112 18.85 -15.15 0.61
CA VAL A 112 17.70 -15.29 1.52
C VAL A 112 18.10 -16.16 2.70
N ASP A 113 17.83 -15.75 3.92
CA ASP A 113 18.14 -16.53 5.13
C ASP A 113 17.14 -17.69 5.41
N ASP A 114 17.20 -18.27 6.61
CA ASP A 114 16.27 -19.31 7.07
C ASP A 114 15.01 -18.76 7.74
N GLN A 115 14.94 -17.44 7.99
CA GLN A 115 13.72 -16.73 8.42
C GLN A 115 12.84 -16.32 7.22
N GLY A 116 13.43 -16.24 6.03
CA GLY A 116 12.77 -15.79 4.80
C GLY A 116 12.92 -14.30 4.52
N ILE A 117 14.00 -13.67 5.02
CA ILE A 117 14.38 -12.28 4.74
C ILE A 117 15.52 -12.26 3.71
N ILE A 118 15.52 -11.25 2.84
CA ILE A 118 16.61 -10.97 1.90
C ILE A 118 17.75 -10.30 2.65
N THR A 119 18.95 -10.87 2.62
CA THR A 119 20.15 -10.31 3.27
C THR A 119 21.10 -9.61 2.30
N CYS A 120 20.95 -9.83 0.99
CA CYS A 120 21.65 -9.10 -0.07
C CYS A 120 20.96 -9.32 -1.43
N ALA A 121 20.98 -8.31 -2.29
CA ALA A 121 20.60 -8.41 -3.71
C ALA A 121 21.56 -7.52 -4.53
N ALA A 122 22.56 -8.13 -5.19
CA ALA A 122 23.68 -7.39 -5.79
C ALA A 122 24.45 -8.21 -6.84
N CYS A 123 25.40 -7.58 -7.55
CA CYS A 123 26.38 -8.30 -8.38
C CYS A 123 27.37 -9.16 -7.57
N ASP A 124 27.57 -8.85 -6.29
CA ASP A 124 28.34 -9.69 -5.38
C ASP A 124 27.75 -9.61 -3.98
N CYS A 125 27.50 -10.76 -3.38
CA CYS A 125 26.94 -10.90 -2.03
C CYS A 125 27.85 -11.72 -1.10
N SER A 126 29.14 -11.87 -1.42
CA SER A 126 30.13 -12.64 -0.64
C SER A 126 30.12 -12.34 0.85
N ASP A 127 29.89 -11.09 1.20
CA ASP A 127 30.00 -10.56 2.56
C ASP A 127 28.69 -10.70 3.36
N ALA A 128 27.63 -11.23 2.74
CA ALA A 128 26.32 -11.43 3.37
C ALA A 128 26.35 -12.57 4.41
N ALA A 129 25.56 -12.40 5.48
CA ALA A 129 25.50 -13.38 6.57
C ALA A 129 25.07 -14.79 6.06
N GLY A 130 25.89 -15.79 6.37
CA GLY A 130 25.66 -17.19 6.01
C GLY A 130 26.05 -17.60 4.58
N TYR A 131 26.59 -16.69 3.76
CA TYR A 131 26.92 -16.93 2.35
C TYR A 131 27.81 -18.16 2.10
N ASP A 132 28.91 -18.30 2.83
CA ASP A 132 29.84 -19.43 2.72
C ASP A 132 29.16 -20.79 2.90
N THR A 133 28.21 -20.89 3.85
CA THR A 133 27.46 -22.10 4.16
C THR A 133 26.21 -22.29 3.31
N ALA A 134 25.75 -21.25 2.61
CA ALA A 134 24.47 -21.22 1.92
C ALA A 134 24.34 -22.27 0.81
N SER A 135 23.12 -22.72 0.56
CA SER A 135 22.79 -23.46 -0.67
C SER A 135 22.76 -22.52 -1.87
N VAL A 136 23.04 -23.00 -3.09
CA VAL A 136 22.98 -22.20 -4.32
C VAL A 136 21.98 -22.80 -5.30
N VAL A 137 21.00 -22.00 -5.69
CA VAL A 137 20.06 -22.20 -6.79
C VAL A 137 20.56 -21.37 -7.98
N THR A 138 20.89 -22.03 -9.09
CA THR A 138 21.39 -21.39 -10.30
C THR A 138 20.31 -21.40 -11.38
N CYS A 139 19.98 -20.21 -11.86
CA CYS A 139 18.97 -19.90 -12.86
C CYS A 139 19.67 -19.15 -14.01
N ALA A 140 20.49 -19.83 -14.82
CA ALA A 140 21.42 -19.14 -15.74
C ALA A 140 20.74 -18.20 -16.75
N ASP A 141 19.62 -18.65 -17.33
CA ASP A 141 18.73 -17.86 -18.18
C ASP A 141 17.50 -17.32 -17.41
N GLY A 142 17.44 -17.51 -16.09
CA GLY A 142 16.27 -17.14 -15.28
C GLY A 142 16.31 -15.69 -14.82
N VAL A 143 15.15 -15.03 -14.86
CA VAL A 143 14.94 -13.67 -14.36
C VAL A 143 14.30 -13.74 -12.98
N ILE A 144 14.98 -13.19 -11.99
CA ILE A 144 14.59 -13.17 -10.57
C ILE A 144 13.99 -11.80 -10.27
N SER A 145 12.69 -11.78 -9.99
CA SER A 145 11.86 -10.61 -9.69
C SER A 145 11.40 -10.65 -8.22
N PRO A 146 11.04 -9.50 -7.61
CA PRO A 146 10.06 -9.50 -6.52
C PRO A 146 8.83 -10.33 -6.90
N GLY A 147 8.18 -10.93 -5.91
CA GLY A 147 6.81 -11.43 -6.06
C GLY A 147 5.90 -10.31 -6.53
N LEU A 148 5.01 -10.59 -7.49
CA LEU A 148 4.08 -9.59 -8.00
C LEU A 148 3.01 -9.28 -6.95
N ILE A 149 2.47 -8.07 -6.98
CA ILE A 149 1.44 -7.60 -6.06
C ILE A 149 0.25 -7.12 -6.88
N ASN A 150 -0.95 -7.58 -6.54
CA ASN A 150 -2.20 -7.19 -7.21
C ASN A 150 -3.01 -6.21 -6.34
N PRO A 151 -2.84 -4.88 -6.51
CA PRO A 151 -3.41 -3.86 -5.63
C PRO A 151 -4.92 -3.66 -5.81
N HIS A 152 -5.58 -4.33 -6.77
CA HIS A 152 -7.03 -4.33 -6.89
C HIS A 152 -7.57 -5.60 -7.57
N ASP A 153 -8.40 -6.33 -6.85
CA ASP A 153 -9.35 -7.31 -7.40
C ASP A 153 -10.67 -7.36 -6.58
N HIS A 154 -11.65 -8.14 -7.03
CA HIS A 154 -12.90 -8.46 -6.34
C HIS A 154 -13.12 -9.99 -6.27
N ILE A 155 -12.20 -10.69 -5.60
CA ILE A 155 -12.08 -12.16 -5.61
C ILE A 155 -13.30 -12.89 -5.01
N THR A 156 -14.09 -12.19 -4.19
CA THR A 156 -15.39 -12.69 -3.68
C THR A 156 -16.46 -12.86 -4.78
N TYR A 157 -16.18 -12.42 -6.01
CA TYR A 157 -16.94 -12.64 -7.25
C TYR A 157 -16.26 -13.64 -8.22
N ALA A 158 -15.23 -14.40 -7.79
CA ALA A 158 -14.54 -15.40 -8.62
C ALA A 158 -15.43 -16.59 -9.07
N ASN A 159 -16.69 -16.63 -8.65
CA ASN A 159 -17.76 -17.52 -9.13
C ASN A 159 -18.45 -17.03 -10.42
N ASN A 160 -17.87 -16.05 -11.12
CA ASN A 160 -18.28 -15.59 -12.45
C ASN A 160 -17.17 -15.82 -13.49
N ALA A 161 -17.59 -15.96 -14.75
CA ALA A 161 -16.73 -15.93 -15.94
C ALA A 161 -16.85 -14.54 -16.62
N PRO A 162 -16.04 -14.22 -17.64
CA PRO A 162 -16.20 -12.99 -18.42
C PRO A 162 -17.63 -12.80 -18.96
N ILE A 163 -18.15 -11.56 -18.91
CA ILE A 163 -19.56 -11.25 -19.23
C ILE A 163 -19.65 -10.30 -20.41
N ALA A 164 -19.73 -10.87 -21.62
CA ALA A 164 -19.88 -10.09 -22.85
C ALA A 164 -21.12 -9.16 -22.81
N HIS A 165 -20.90 -7.85 -22.88
CA HIS A 165 -21.93 -6.83 -23.10
C HIS A 165 -22.22 -6.66 -24.59
N GLY A 166 -21.18 -6.51 -25.42
CA GLY A 166 -21.22 -6.43 -26.87
C GLY A 166 -20.48 -5.19 -27.37
N THR A 167 -21.16 -4.37 -28.17
CA THR A 167 -20.73 -3.00 -28.54
C THR A 167 -21.31 -1.94 -27.61
N ASP A 168 -21.97 -2.35 -26.52
CA ASP A 168 -22.41 -1.43 -25.46
C ASP A 168 -21.17 -0.93 -24.73
N ARG A 169 -21.11 0.37 -24.47
CA ARG A 169 -20.04 1.01 -23.71
C ARG A 169 -20.70 1.98 -22.75
N TYR A 170 -20.21 1.99 -21.53
CA TYR A 170 -20.82 2.71 -20.43
C TYR A 170 -20.19 4.09 -20.30
N GLU A 171 -20.93 5.05 -19.72
CA GLU A 171 -20.39 6.36 -19.39
C GLU A 171 -19.98 6.44 -17.90
N HIS A 172 -20.57 5.64 -17.02
CA HIS A 172 -20.24 5.61 -15.58
C HIS A 172 -20.51 4.21 -14.99
N ARG A 173 -19.76 3.83 -13.95
CA ARG A 173 -19.89 2.53 -13.23
C ARG A 173 -21.31 2.10 -12.87
N HIS A 174 -22.21 3.04 -12.66
CA HIS A 174 -23.59 2.73 -12.31
C HIS A 174 -24.43 2.22 -13.49
N ASP A 175 -24.04 2.50 -14.74
CA ASP A 175 -24.77 2.02 -15.91
C ASP A 175 -24.67 0.50 -16.02
N TRP A 176 -23.44 -0.06 -16.03
CA TRP A 176 -23.22 -1.51 -16.04
C TRP A 176 -23.76 -2.17 -14.77
N ARG A 177 -23.62 -1.52 -13.61
CA ARG A 177 -24.01 -2.08 -12.31
C ARG A 177 -25.52 -2.10 -12.09
N THR A 178 -26.28 -1.17 -12.66
CA THR A 178 -27.73 -1.03 -12.40
C THR A 178 -28.62 -1.25 -13.62
N GLY A 179 -28.10 -1.12 -14.85
CA GLY A 179 -28.90 -0.87 -16.04
C GLY A 179 -29.27 0.62 -16.17
N GLY A 180 -28.36 1.50 -15.73
CA GLY A 180 -28.50 2.94 -15.83
C GLY A 180 -28.56 3.41 -17.28
N ARG A 181 -29.13 4.60 -17.50
CA ARG A 181 -29.24 5.37 -18.77
C ARG A 181 -29.74 4.61 -20.04
N GLY A 182 -30.15 3.34 -19.91
CA GLY A 182 -30.62 2.48 -20.99
C GLY A 182 -29.67 1.32 -21.35
N HIS A 183 -28.47 1.27 -20.74
CA HIS A 183 -27.46 0.27 -21.02
C HIS A 183 -27.80 -1.12 -20.46
N LYS A 184 -27.09 -2.14 -20.96
CA LYS A 184 -27.18 -3.52 -20.51
C LYS A 184 -26.54 -3.69 -19.13
N LYS A 185 -27.36 -3.95 -18.10
CA LYS A 185 -26.88 -4.38 -16.78
C LYS A 185 -26.05 -5.67 -16.87
N LEU A 186 -24.84 -5.67 -16.30
CA LEU A 186 -24.06 -6.88 -16.03
C LEU A 186 -24.63 -7.62 -14.82
N THR A 187 -24.75 -8.95 -14.94
CA THR A 187 -25.38 -9.81 -13.92
C THR A 187 -24.34 -10.74 -13.31
N THR A 188 -23.57 -10.21 -12.36
CA THR A 188 -22.61 -10.95 -11.54
C THR A 188 -23.28 -11.55 -10.31
N LYS A 189 -22.56 -12.47 -9.64
CA LYS A 189 -22.93 -13.06 -8.34
C LYS A 189 -21.76 -12.86 -7.37
N SER A 190 -22.01 -12.34 -6.18
CA SER A 190 -21.02 -12.38 -5.09
C SER A 190 -21.02 -13.76 -4.41
N GLY A 191 -20.26 -13.89 -3.33
CA GLY A 191 -20.31 -15.08 -2.46
C GLY A 191 -19.66 -16.31 -3.08
N ALA A 192 -18.55 -16.13 -3.80
CA ALA A 192 -17.67 -17.23 -4.18
C ALA A 192 -17.32 -18.08 -2.94
N SER A 193 -17.39 -19.40 -3.06
CA SER A 193 -17.03 -20.27 -1.93
C SER A 193 -15.54 -20.21 -1.65
N ALA A 194 -15.13 -20.51 -0.42
CA ALA A 194 -13.73 -20.49 0.00
C ALA A 194 -12.77 -21.30 -0.92
N ASN A 195 -13.26 -22.35 -1.59
CA ASN A 195 -12.45 -23.11 -2.56
C ASN A 195 -12.44 -22.50 -3.98
N VAL A 196 -13.42 -21.66 -4.32
CA VAL A 196 -13.42 -20.85 -5.56
C VAL A 196 -12.51 -19.62 -5.39
N VAL A 197 -12.50 -19.00 -4.20
CA VAL A 197 -11.53 -17.95 -3.85
C VAL A 197 -10.10 -18.49 -3.95
N ARG A 198 -9.79 -19.62 -3.28
CA ARG A 198 -8.49 -20.31 -3.41
C ARG A 198 -8.12 -20.72 -4.83
N PHE A 199 -9.10 -20.96 -5.68
CA PHE A 199 -8.88 -21.26 -7.09
C PHE A 199 -8.49 -20.01 -7.90
N ALA A 200 -8.99 -18.83 -7.55
CA ALA A 200 -8.50 -17.55 -8.08
C ALA A 200 -7.11 -17.20 -7.51
N GLU A 201 -6.87 -17.38 -6.20
CA GLU A 201 -5.54 -17.24 -5.59
C GLU A 201 -4.50 -18.17 -6.25
N LEU A 202 -4.92 -19.37 -6.67
CA LEU A 202 -4.06 -20.27 -7.46
C LEU A 202 -3.67 -19.65 -8.81
N ARG A 203 -4.56 -18.89 -9.48
CA ARG A 203 -4.19 -18.15 -10.71
C ARG A 203 -3.15 -17.08 -10.44
N TYR A 204 -3.22 -16.46 -9.26
CA TYR A 204 -2.33 -15.38 -8.86
C TYR A 204 -0.93 -15.95 -8.59
N ILE A 205 -0.78 -17.02 -7.79
CA ILE A 205 0.54 -17.66 -7.62
C ILE A 205 1.06 -18.32 -8.91
N MET A 206 0.17 -18.80 -9.81
CA MET A 206 0.58 -19.29 -11.14
C MET A 206 1.10 -18.17 -12.05
N ALA A 207 0.88 -16.90 -11.69
CA ALA A 207 1.33 -15.70 -12.39
C ALA A 207 2.50 -14.97 -11.68
N GLY A 208 3.03 -15.52 -10.58
CA GLY A 208 4.10 -14.90 -9.80
C GLY A 208 3.65 -13.99 -8.65
N VAL A 209 2.35 -13.89 -8.39
CA VAL A 209 1.79 -13.01 -7.35
C VAL A 209 1.98 -13.62 -5.95
N THR A 210 2.34 -12.79 -4.97
CA THR A 210 2.51 -13.21 -3.57
C THR A 210 1.63 -12.43 -2.58
N ALA A 211 1.17 -11.23 -2.95
CA ALA A 211 0.22 -10.43 -2.19
C ALA A 211 -0.83 -9.74 -3.10
N ALA A 212 -1.98 -9.38 -2.54
CA ALA A 212 -3.05 -8.67 -3.23
C ALA A 212 -3.90 -7.83 -2.26
N ALA A 213 -4.58 -6.82 -2.79
CA ALA A 213 -5.79 -6.25 -2.20
C ALA A 213 -6.96 -6.65 -3.13
N ALA A 214 -7.83 -7.54 -2.66
CA ALA A 214 -8.71 -8.36 -3.49
C ALA A 214 -10.19 -8.34 -3.08
N ALA A 215 -10.58 -7.39 -2.22
CA ALA A 215 -11.87 -7.28 -1.57
C ALA A 215 -12.25 -8.58 -0.82
N GLY A 216 -11.35 -8.97 0.09
CA GLY A 216 -11.36 -10.22 0.85
C GLY A 216 -10.47 -11.30 0.23
N GLY A 217 -10.42 -12.49 0.86
CA GLY A 217 -9.61 -13.59 0.34
C GLY A 217 -9.74 -14.87 1.15
N GLN A 218 -8.70 -15.70 1.16
CA GLN A 218 -8.54 -16.83 2.08
C GLN A 218 -7.12 -16.91 2.64
N LYS A 219 -7.01 -17.50 3.84
CA LYS A 219 -5.69 -17.77 4.42
C LYS A 219 -4.91 -18.79 3.58
N GLY A 220 -3.63 -18.50 3.33
CA GLY A 220 -2.69 -19.35 2.62
C GLY A 220 -2.03 -18.63 1.45
N LEU A 221 -2.34 -19.09 0.23
CA LEU A 221 -1.50 -18.94 -0.97
C LEU A 221 -0.98 -17.53 -1.21
N VAL A 222 -1.87 -16.54 -1.22
CA VAL A 222 -1.59 -15.12 -1.45
C VAL A 222 -1.88 -14.37 -0.15
N ARG A 223 -1.08 -13.35 0.19
CA ARG A 223 -1.46 -12.42 1.26
C ARG A 223 -2.58 -11.53 0.78
N ASN A 224 -3.75 -11.58 1.41
CA ASN A 224 -4.84 -10.65 1.12
C ASN A 224 -4.75 -9.51 2.14
N LEU A 225 -4.21 -8.38 1.70
CA LEU A 225 -3.79 -7.25 2.54
C LEU A 225 -4.93 -6.27 2.88
N ASP A 226 -6.09 -6.44 2.26
CA ASP A 226 -7.31 -5.65 2.49
C ASP A 226 -8.41 -6.40 3.26
N ASP A 227 -8.03 -7.46 3.99
CA ASP A 227 -8.91 -8.19 4.91
C ASP A 227 -8.71 -7.72 6.37
N ASP A 228 -9.79 -7.68 7.15
CA ASP A 228 -9.78 -7.31 8.58
C ASP A 228 -9.15 -8.39 9.48
N ASP A 229 -8.98 -9.64 9.00
CA ASP A 229 -8.25 -10.69 9.72
C ASP A 229 -6.76 -10.70 9.33
N PRO A 230 -5.84 -10.18 10.20
CA PRO A 230 -4.41 -10.14 9.92
C PRO A 230 -3.76 -11.53 9.81
N ALA A 231 -4.49 -12.62 10.10
CA ALA A 231 -4.03 -13.97 9.76
C ALA A 231 -3.90 -14.20 8.25
N LEU A 232 -4.57 -13.42 7.39
CA LEU A 232 -4.40 -13.45 5.93
C LEU A 232 -3.13 -12.71 5.45
N PHE A 233 -2.47 -11.93 6.30
CA PHE A 233 -1.19 -11.28 5.98
C PHE A 233 0.00 -12.25 6.13
N GLU A 234 -0.24 -13.49 6.58
CA GLU A 234 0.80 -14.54 6.70
C GLU A 234 2.07 -14.07 7.45
N GLY A 235 1.89 -13.18 8.44
CA GLY A 235 2.97 -12.62 9.26
C GLY A 235 3.66 -11.37 8.72
N LEU A 236 3.20 -10.78 7.62
CA LEU A 236 3.74 -9.51 7.10
C LEU A 236 3.40 -8.34 8.04
N PRO A 237 4.37 -7.48 8.43
CA PRO A 237 4.12 -6.39 9.36
C PRO A 237 3.63 -5.12 8.64
N VAL A 238 2.36 -5.15 8.23
CA VAL A 238 1.62 -4.04 7.60
C VAL A 238 0.29 -3.81 8.32
N LYS A 239 -0.33 -2.63 8.13
CA LYS A 239 -1.76 -2.45 8.42
C LYS A 239 -2.61 -2.99 7.27
N THR A 240 -3.91 -3.17 7.52
CA THR A 240 -4.91 -3.43 6.47
C THR A 240 -4.96 -2.26 5.49
N ALA A 241 -4.80 -2.54 4.19
CA ALA A 241 -5.10 -1.60 3.12
C ALA A 241 -6.62 -1.47 2.97
N ASN A 242 -7.19 -0.26 2.97
CA ASN A 242 -8.64 -0.11 3.02
C ASN A 242 -9.26 0.05 1.63
N SER A 243 -9.70 -1.07 1.04
CA SER A 243 -10.48 -1.10 -0.20
C SER A 243 -11.90 -0.54 -0.01
N ASP A 244 -12.21 0.58 -0.66
CA ASP A 244 -13.48 1.30 -0.52
C ASP A 244 -14.22 1.42 -1.87
N THR A 245 -15.18 0.52 -2.08
CA THR A 245 -15.95 0.47 -3.33
C THR A 245 -16.96 1.61 -3.47
N PHE A 246 -17.31 2.33 -2.41
CA PHE A 246 -18.36 3.37 -2.40
C PHE A 246 -18.02 4.53 -1.45
N PRO A 247 -16.91 5.27 -1.68
CA PRO A 247 -16.41 6.30 -0.77
C PRO A 247 -17.40 7.44 -0.54
N LEU A 248 -18.28 7.69 -1.53
CA LEU A 248 -19.33 8.69 -1.49
C LEU A 248 -20.65 8.16 -0.92
N GLY A 249 -20.68 6.94 -0.38
CA GLY A 249 -21.90 6.31 0.18
C GLY A 249 -23.00 6.13 -0.86
N ASP A 250 -22.62 6.03 -2.13
CA ASP A 250 -23.41 6.15 -3.35
C ASP A 250 -24.00 4.82 -3.84
N SER A 251 -23.80 3.72 -3.10
CA SER A 251 -24.09 2.33 -3.48
C SER A 251 -25.49 2.03 -4.07
N ASN A 252 -26.46 2.93 -3.89
CA ASN A 252 -27.78 2.91 -4.52
C ASN A 252 -27.80 3.33 -6.01
N GLY A 253 -26.73 3.94 -6.54
CA GLY A 253 -26.66 4.44 -7.91
C GLY A 253 -26.82 5.96 -8.04
N THR A 254 -26.16 6.75 -7.18
CA THR A 254 -26.30 8.22 -7.20
C THR A 254 -25.40 8.87 -8.26
N LEU A 255 -26.00 9.43 -9.31
CA LEU A 255 -25.30 10.18 -10.36
C LEU A 255 -25.49 11.69 -10.14
N ASN A 256 -24.40 12.43 -9.94
CA ASN A 256 -24.39 13.88 -9.68
C ASN A 256 -23.35 14.56 -10.60
N ALA A 257 -23.78 15.34 -11.60
CA ALA A 257 -22.85 16.11 -12.46
C ALA A 257 -22.29 17.39 -11.80
N SER A 258 -22.76 17.72 -10.59
CA SER A 258 -22.26 18.87 -9.83
C SER A 258 -22.65 18.78 -8.36
N GLY A 259 -21.67 18.95 -7.46
CA GLY A 259 -21.90 19.08 -6.03
C GLY A 259 -22.04 17.76 -5.28
N CYS A 260 -21.86 17.82 -3.96
CA CYS A 260 -21.46 16.66 -3.16
C CYS A 260 -22.61 16.05 -2.32
N SER A 261 -23.84 16.16 -2.82
CA SER A 261 -25.03 15.57 -2.20
C SER A 261 -25.16 14.07 -2.54
N TYR A 262 -24.22 13.28 -2.05
CA TYR A 262 -24.23 11.82 -2.15
C TYR A 262 -24.82 11.19 -0.87
N GLY A 263 -24.30 10.05 -0.41
CA GLY A 263 -24.84 9.29 0.73
C GLY A 263 -24.72 9.96 2.11
N GLN A 264 -25.31 9.33 3.12
CA GLN A 264 -25.17 9.70 4.55
C GLN A 264 -24.02 8.97 5.25
N SER A 265 -23.48 7.91 4.64
CA SER A 265 -22.42 7.06 5.19
C SER A 265 -21.20 7.11 4.28
N ARG A 266 -20.67 8.32 4.09
CA ARG A 266 -19.52 8.60 3.23
C ARG A 266 -18.23 8.48 4.05
N THR A 267 -17.16 8.06 3.40
CA THR A 267 -15.83 8.10 3.98
C THR A 267 -15.43 9.56 4.20
N THR A 268 -14.71 9.81 5.29
CA THR A 268 -14.35 11.16 5.76
C THR A 268 -12.84 11.35 5.80
N SER A 269 -12.40 12.60 5.70
CA SER A 269 -10.97 12.93 5.75
C SER A 269 -10.29 12.37 7.01
N ALA A 270 -10.99 12.45 8.14
CA ALA A 270 -10.54 11.96 9.45
C ALA A 270 -10.63 10.44 9.66
N SER A 271 -11.35 9.70 8.80
CA SER A 271 -11.36 8.22 8.87
C SER A 271 -10.18 7.58 8.15
N ILE A 272 -9.56 8.27 7.18
CA ILE A 272 -8.38 7.76 6.46
C ILE A 272 -7.02 8.18 7.07
N ASP A 273 -7.00 9.19 7.94
CA ASP A 273 -5.79 9.78 8.58
C ASP A 273 -4.88 8.81 9.36
N SER A 274 -5.32 7.56 9.58
CA SER A 274 -4.54 6.55 10.34
C SER A 274 -4.19 5.28 9.55
N LEU A 275 -4.61 5.23 8.28
CA LEU A 275 -4.33 4.14 7.35
C LEU A 275 -2.95 4.30 6.72
N ASP A 276 -2.30 3.18 6.39
CA ASP A 276 -1.09 3.17 5.55
C ASP A 276 -1.43 3.01 4.06
N ALA A 277 -2.65 2.55 3.74
CA ALA A 277 -3.19 2.53 2.38
C ALA A 277 -4.73 2.64 2.38
N TYR A 278 -5.25 3.35 1.38
CA TYR A 278 -6.66 3.57 1.08
C TYR A 278 -6.85 3.43 -0.43
N LEU A 279 -7.77 2.54 -0.82
CA LEU A 279 -7.95 2.08 -2.19
C LEU A 279 -9.40 2.35 -2.64
N PRO A 280 -9.75 3.61 -2.96
CA PRO A 280 -11.13 3.99 -3.28
C PRO A 280 -11.43 3.88 -4.78
N HIS A 281 -12.63 3.40 -5.11
CA HIS A 281 -13.24 3.57 -6.45
C HIS A 281 -13.70 5.02 -6.63
N ILE A 282 -12.98 5.82 -7.42
CA ILE A 282 -13.31 7.21 -7.75
C ILE A 282 -13.12 7.44 -9.25
N SER A 283 -14.07 8.11 -9.89
CA SER A 283 -14.02 8.49 -11.32
C SER A 283 -13.93 7.30 -12.27
N GLU A 284 -14.64 6.22 -11.94
CA GLU A 284 -14.85 5.04 -12.79
C GLU A 284 -15.93 5.35 -13.85
N GLY A 285 -15.55 6.14 -14.87
CA GLY A 285 -16.42 6.60 -15.96
C GLY A 285 -15.74 7.60 -16.90
N ILE A 286 -16.48 8.13 -17.88
CA ILE A 286 -16.01 9.08 -18.90
C ILE A 286 -16.92 10.32 -19.02
N ASP A 287 -17.66 10.66 -17.97
CA ASP A 287 -18.61 11.79 -17.93
C ASP A 287 -18.36 12.74 -16.75
N GLU A 288 -19.11 13.86 -16.72
CA GLU A 288 -19.00 14.87 -15.66
C GLU A 288 -19.55 14.34 -14.32
N GLU A 289 -20.47 13.36 -14.34
CA GLU A 289 -20.90 12.65 -13.13
C GLU A 289 -19.75 11.87 -12.47
N ALA A 290 -18.93 11.16 -13.26
CA ALA A 290 -17.73 10.47 -12.80
C ALA A 290 -16.62 11.46 -12.40
N HIS A 291 -16.43 12.57 -13.13
CA HIS A 291 -15.48 13.62 -12.70
C HIS A 291 -15.87 14.24 -11.36
N ASN A 292 -17.17 14.49 -11.13
CA ASN A 292 -17.66 15.08 -9.89
C ASN A 292 -17.45 14.17 -8.66
N GLU A 293 -17.22 12.86 -8.83
CA GLU A 293 -16.74 12.00 -7.73
C GLU A 293 -15.38 12.48 -7.18
N PHE A 294 -14.42 12.76 -8.07
CA PHE A 294 -13.13 13.36 -7.70
C PHE A 294 -13.31 14.77 -7.14
N VAL A 295 -14.08 15.64 -7.80
CA VAL A 295 -14.33 17.02 -7.33
C VAL A 295 -14.88 17.03 -5.91
N CYS A 296 -15.64 16.01 -5.50
CA CYS A 296 -16.18 15.87 -4.16
C CYS A 296 -15.28 15.17 -3.12
N THR A 297 -14.17 14.59 -3.58
CA THR A 297 -13.17 13.90 -2.75
C THR A 297 -11.80 14.61 -2.69
N SER A 298 -11.55 15.61 -3.54
CA SER A 298 -10.26 16.31 -3.66
C SER A 298 -10.06 17.56 -2.79
N SER A 299 -10.98 17.88 -1.88
CA SER A 299 -10.74 18.88 -0.83
C SER A 299 -11.78 18.83 0.29
N SER A 300 -11.50 19.45 1.44
CA SER A 300 -12.44 19.54 2.57
C SER A 300 -13.20 20.86 2.58
N ASP A 301 -14.51 20.81 2.32
CA ASP A 301 -15.45 21.92 2.50
C ASP A 301 -16.78 21.38 3.05
N ALA A 302 -17.12 21.78 4.28
CA ALA A 302 -18.31 21.31 4.98
C ALA A 302 -19.62 21.99 4.52
N ASP A 303 -19.56 23.20 3.94
CA ASP A 303 -20.74 23.97 3.54
C ASP A 303 -21.31 23.45 2.20
N VAL A 304 -20.47 22.95 1.30
CA VAL A 304 -20.89 22.20 0.10
C VAL A 304 -20.78 20.68 0.23
N GLY A 305 -20.22 20.19 1.34
CA GLY A 305 -20.18 18.77 1.69
C GLY A 305 -19.12 17.94 0.96
N LYS A 306 -18.00 18.54 0.53
CA LYS A 306 -16.82 17.77 0.10
C LYS A 306 -16.14 17.10 1.30
N GLN A 307 -15.32 16.08 1.04
CA GLN A 307 -14.40 15.50 2.01
C GLN A 307 -13.04 15.30 1.35
N ASP A 308 -11.95 15.74 1.97
CA ASP A 308 -10.61 15.47 1.46
C ASP A 308 -10.21 14.01 1.72
N LEU A 309 -10.22 13.20 0.65
CA LEU A 309 -9.82 11.79 0.63
C LEU A 309 -8.57 11.54 -0.25
N ILE A 310 -8.00 12.57 -0.88
CA ILE A 310 -6.85 12.46 -1.78
C ILE A 310 -5.60 12.86 -0.99
N LYS A 311 -4.81 11.86 -0.58
CA LYS A 311 -3.66 12.00 0.33
C LYS A 311 -2.61 10.94 -0.01
N LYS A 312 -1.44 11.00 0.64
CA LYS A 312 -0.30 10.10 0.38
C LYS A 312 -0.62 8.61 0.46
N GLN A 313 -1.52 8.22 1.37
CA GLN A 313 -2.00 6.85 1.50
C GLN A 313 -3.05 6.43 0.47
N THR A 314 -3.49 7.33 -0.43
CA THR A 314 -4.60 7.08 -1.36
C THR A 314 -4.09 6.66 -2.74
N ALA A 315 -4.44 5.44 -3.17
CA ALA A 315 -4.24 4.98 -4.53
C ALA A 315 -5.60 4.77 -5.22
N VAL A 316 -5.99 5.71 -6.08
CA VAL A 316 -7.34 5.75 -6.68
C VAL A 316 -7.51 4.66 -7.73
N ILE A 317 -8.56 3.85 -7.57
CA ILE A 317 -8.88 2.77 -8.49
C ILE A 317 -9.62 3.31 -9.73
N HIS A 318 -9.22 2.85 -10.90
CA HIS A 318 -9.70 3.20 -12.24
C HIS A 318 -9.36 4.61 -12.74
N GLY A 319 -9.66 5.68 -11.99
CA GLY A 319 -9.22 7.06 -12.28
C GLY A 319 -9.43 7.56 -13.73
N ILE A 320 -10.55 7.23 -14.38
CA ILE A 320 -10.74 7.41 -15.83
C ILE A 320 -11.13 8.86 -16.18
N ALA A 321 -12.02 9.47 -15.40
CA ALA A 321 -12.55 10.82 -15.66
C ALA A 321 -11.62 11.98 -15.24
N MET A 322 -10.30 11.76 -15.16
CA MET A 322 -9.31 12.77 -14.70
C MET A 322 -8.97 13.82 -15.76
N LYS A 323 -8.76 15.06 -15.33
CA LYS A 323 -8.24 16.23 -16.07
C LYS A 323 -6.84 16.58 -15.55
N ALA A 324 -6.03 17.34 -16.30
CA ALA A 324 -4.65 17.67 -15.87
C ALA A 324 -4.58 18.36 -14.48
N ASP A 325 -5.51 19.29 -14.20
CA ASP A 325 -5.65 19.95 -12.88
C ASP A 325 -5.89 18.94 -11.73
N ASP A 326 -6.55 17.80 -11.99
CA ASP A 326 -6.82 16.77 -10.98
C ASP A 326 -5.55 15.96 -10.68
N VAL A 327 -4.77 15.64 -11.71
CA VAL A 327 -3.49 14.91 -11.59
C VAL A 327 -2.42 15.79 -10.90
N ALA A 328 -2.47 17.11 -11.08
CA ALA A 328 -1.67 18.02 -10.27
C ALA A 328 -1.96 17.90 -8.78
N ILE A 329 -3.21 17.64 -8.36
CA ILE A 329 -3.55 17.38 -6.95
C ILE A 329 -2.93 16.05 -6.50
N TYR A 330 -3.05 14.97 -7.29
CA TYR A 330 -2.38 13.70 -6.98
C TYR A 330 -0.88 13.86 -6.73
N ARG A 331 -0.15 14.62 -7.57
CA ARG A 331 1.28 14.86 -7.38
C ARG A 331 1.59 15.67 -6.11
N ASN A 332 0.79 16.69 -5.80
CA ASN A 332 1.03 17.53 -4.62
C ASN A 332 0.74 16.79 -3.30
N ASP A 333 -0.27 15.93 -3.27
CA ASP A 333 -0.71 15.20 -2.08
C ASP A 333 -0.12 13.77 -1.99
N LEU A 334 0.84 13.43 -2.88
CA LEU A 334 1.53 12.13 -3.01
C LEU A 334 0.60 10.92 -3.28
N ALA A 335 -0.58 11.15 -3.85
CA ALA A 335 -1.53 10.10 -4.20
C ALA A 335 -1.13 9.34 -5.48
N MET A 336 -1.66 8.14 -5.67
CA MET A 336 -1.33 7.22 -6.77
C MET A 336 -2.58 6.80 -7.56
N VAL A 337 -2.40 6.09 -8.69
CA VAL A 337 -3.50 5.49 -9.47
C VAL A 337 -3.34 3.97 -9.60
N VAL A 338 -4.38 3.21 -9.30
CA VAL A 338 -4.49 1.77 -9.62
C VAL A 338 -5.24 1.61 -10.94
N TRP A 339 -4.47 1.46 -12.01
CA TRP A 339 -4.94 1.25 -13.37
C TRP A 339 -5.38 -0.21 -13.57
N SER A 340 -6.58 -0.42 -14.12
CA SER A 340 -7.11 -1.75 -14.48
C SER A 340 -7.45 -1.78 -15.97
N PRO A 341 -6.44 -1.74 -16.87
CA PRO A 341 -6.61 -1.40 -18.28
C PRO A 341 -7.66 -2.23 -19.00
N ARG A 342 -7.70 -3.56 -18.78
CA ARG A 342 -8.66 -4.45 -19.46
C ARG A 342 -10.09 -4.15 -19.06
N SER A 343 -10.37 -4.03 -17.76
CA SER A 343 -11.73 -3.74 -17.28
C SER A 343 -12.20 -2.37 -17.74
N ASN A 344 -11.31 -1.37 -17.66
CA ASN A 344 -11.58 -0.03 -18.15
C ASN A 344 -11.92 -0.03 -19.65
N VAL A 345 -11.08 -0.63 -20.49
CA VAL A 345 -11.24 -0.68 -21.95
C VAL A 345 -12.48 -1.48 -22.38
N ASP A 346 -12.74 -2.61 -21.75
CA ASP A 346 -13.89 -3.46 -22.08
C ASP A 346 -15.23 -2.78 -21.73
N LEU A 347 -15.31 -2.11 -20.58
CA LEU A 347 -16.52 -1.42 -20.11
C LEU A 347 -16.73 -0.04 -20.78
N TYR A 348 -15.70 0.81 -20.76
CA TYR A 348 -15.82 2.24 -21.13
C TYR A 348 -15.32 2.56 -22.53
N GLY A 349 -14.58 1.64 -23.18
CA GLY A 349 -13.91 1.89 -24.46
C GLY A 349 -12.73 2.87 -24.34
N ASN A 350 -12.37 3.26 -23.11
CA ASN A 350 -11.35 4.23 -22.74
C ASN A 350 -10.80 3.84 -21.35
N THR A 351 -9.76 4.50 -20.83
CA THR A 351 -9.11 4.13 -19.57
C THR A 351 -8.44 5.33 -18.90
N ALA A 352 -7.77 5.12 -17.76
CA ALA A 352 -7.03 6.18 -17.07
C ALA A 352 -6.03 6.87 -18.02
N PRO A 353 -5.87 8.19 -17.94
CA PRO A 353 -4.87 8.95 -18.70
C PRO A 353 -3.47 8.74 -18.12
N VAL A 354 -2.98 7.50 -18.10
CA VAL A 354 -1.76 7.10 -17.37
C VAL A 354 -0.48 7.75 -17.88
N THR A 355 -0.41 8.16 -19.14
CA THR A 355 0.74 8.92 -19.67
C THR A 355 0.79 10.34 -19.09
N MET A 356 -0.37 11.00 -18.90
CA MET A 356 -0.47 12.25 -18.16
C MET A 356 -0.07 12.06 -16.69
N SER A 357 -0.55 10.99 -16.04
CA SER A 357 -0.16 10.68 -14.66
C SER A 357 1.35 10.54 -14.52
N ASP A 358 1.98 9.72 -15.35
CA ASP A 358 3.43 9.47 -15.30
C ASP A 358 4.26 10.71 -15.65
N ALA A 359 3.87 11.47 -16.69
CA ALA A 359 4.49 12.75 -17.07
C ALA A 359 4.42 13.81 -15.97
N MET A 360 3.33 13.81 -15.18
CA MET A 360 3.14 14.68 -14.02
C MET A 360 3.68 14.06 -12.72
N GLY A 361 4.46 12.97 -12.81
CA GLY A 361 5.15 12.37 -11.67
C GLY A 361 4.23 11.65 -10.67
N VAL A 362 3.05 11.22 -11.10
CA VAL A 362 2.08 10.44 -10.30
C VAL A 362 2.28 8.95 -10.57
N PRO A 363 2.65 8.14 -9.56
CA PRO A 363 2.86 6.72 -9.75
C PRO A 363 1.60 5.94 -10.12
N VAL A 364 1.78 5.01 -11.07
CA VAL A 364 0.74 4.08 -11.53
C VAL A 364 1.05 2.67 -11.04
N ALA A 365 0.04 1.95 -10.57
CA ALA A 365 0.07 0.51 -10.29
C ALA A 365 -0.98 -0.23 -11.14
N LEU A 366 -0.82 -1.54 -11.36
CA LEU A 366 -1.69 -2.36 -12.22
C LEU A 366 -2.51 -3.37 -11.40
N GLY A 367 -3.84 -3.27 -11.43
CA GLY A 367 -4.79 -4.20 -10.81
C GLY A 367 -5.60 -5.01 -11.83
N THR A 368 -6.13 -6.17 -11.43
CA THR A 368 -6.97 -7.02 -12.32
C THR A 368 -8.46 -6.70 -12.28
N ASP A 369 -8.94 -5.97 -11.27
CA ASP A 369 -10.36 -5.70 -10.98
C ASP A 369 -11.19 -6.98 -10.77
N TRP A 370 -11.60 -7.68 -11.83
CA TRP A 370 -12.32 -8.95 -11.71
C TRP A 370 -12.52 -9.67 -13.04
N VAL A 371 -12.62 -11.00 -12.99
CA VAL A 371 -12.85 -11.89 -14.15
C VAL A 371 -14.03 -11.49 -15.10
N PRO A 372 -15.15 -10.88 -14.66
CA PRO A 372 -16.22 -10.40 -15.55
C PRO A 372 -15.80 -9.43 -16.67
N SER A 373 -14.84 -8.53 -16.43
CA SER A 373 -14.38 -7.50 -17.39
C SER A 373 -12.87 -7.21 -17.37
N GLY A 374 -12.16 -7.55 -16.29
CA GLY A 374 -10.70 -7.47 -16.17
C GLY A 374 -9.98 -8.81 -16.42
N SER A 375 -8.68 -8.87 -16.12
CA SER A 375 -7.87 -10.09 -16.35
C SER A 375 -8.07 -11.16 -15.27
N MET A 376 -7.76 -12.42 -15.62
CA MET A 376 -7.78 -13.53 -14.66
C MET A 376 -6.51 -13.65 -13.78
N ASN A 377 -5.46 -12.89 -14.09
CA ASN A 377 -4.22 -12.72 -13.32
C ASN A 377 -3.37 -11.57 -13.93
N LEU A 378 -2.36 -11.09 -13.17
CA LEU A 378 -1.53 -9.95 -13.58
C LEU A 378 -0.69 -10.17 -14.84
N LEU A 379 -0.25 -11.39 -15.19
CA LEU A 379 0.49 -11.59 -16.45
C LEU A 379 -0.37 -11.28 -17.68
N ARG A 380 -1.69 -11.46 -17.58
CA ARG A 380 -2.64 -11.09 -18.64
C ARG A 380 -3.07 -9.62 -18.58
N GLU A 381 -2.90 -8.94 -17.44
CA GLU A 381 -3.08 -7.49 -17.32
C GLU A 381 -1.85 -6.72 -17.80
N LEU A 382 -0.63 -7.19 -17.48
CA LEU A 382 0.64 -6.71 -18.03
C LEU A 382 0.66 -6.73 -19.56
N ARG A 383 0.19 -7.82 -20.19
CA ARG A 383 0.04 -7.87 -21.65
C ARG A 383 -1.05 -6.95 -22.20
N CYS A 384 -2.02 -6.54 -21.37
CA CYS A 384 -2.99 -5.51 -21.72
C CYS A 384 -2.31 -4.14 -21.76
N ALA A 385 -1.65 -3.77 -20.66
CA ALA A 385 -0.88 -2.53 -20.51
C ALA A 385 0.21 -2.38 -21.58
N ASP A 386 0.96 -3.45 -21.85
CA ASP A 386 2.00 -3.51 -22.89
C ASP A 386 1.43 -3.40 -24.31
N SER A 387 0.28 -4.01 -24.59
CA SER A 387 -0.43 -3.87 -25.87
C SER A 387 -0.93 -2.43 -26.06
N LEU A 388 -1.48 -1.81 -25.00
CA LEU A 388 -1.89 -0.41 -25.01
C LEU A 388 -0.69 0.51 -25.25
N ASN A 389 0.36 0.37 -24.45
CA ASN A 389 1.61 1.13 -24.59
C ASN A 389 2.18 1.08 -26.02
N LYS A 390 2.24 -0.12 -26.63
CA LYS A 390 2.85 -0.33 -27.95
C LYS A 390 2.02 0.10 -29.15
N LYS A 391 0.69 0.15 -29.03
CA LYS A 391 -0.24 0.49 -30.13
C LYS A 391 -0.84 1.89 -29.99
N TYR A 392 -1.17 2.30 -28.76
CA TYR A 392 -2.03 3.44 -28.44
C TYR A 392 -1.31 4.58 -27.73
N TYR A 393 -0.14 4.37 -27.08
CA TYR A 393 0.54 5.40 -26.28
C TYR A 393 1.98 5.72 -26.73
N GLY A 394 2.28 5.63 -28.02
CA GLY A 394 3.61 5.99 -28.56
C GLY A 394 4.80 5.14 -28.06
N LYS A 395 4.57 4.13 -27.21
CA LYS A 395 5.55 3.46 -26.32
C LYS A 395 6.09 4.35 -25.20
N HIS A 396 5.25 5.17 -24.59
CA HIS A 396 5.60 6.03 -23.46
C HIS A 396 6.33 5.28 -22.34
N PHE A 397 5.75 4.18 -21.86
CA PHE A 397 6.33 3.41 -20.75
C PHE A 397 7.48 2.52 -21.20
N ALA A 398 8.56 2.50 -20.41
CA ALA A 398 9.62 1.52 -20.55
C ALA A 398 9.21 0.14 -20.00
N ASP A 399 10.01 -0.89 -20.28
CA ASP A 399 9.76 -2.22 -19.72
C ASP A 399 9.90 -2.23 -18.18
N VAL A 400 10.84 -1.44 -17.63
CA VAL A 400 10.96 -1.24 -16.17
C VAL A 400 9.69 -0.64 -15.55
N ASP A 401 9.03 0.31 -16.21
CA ASP A 401 7.83 0.98 -15.67
C ASP A 401 6.65 0.02 -15.57
N LEU A 402 6.40 -0.75 -16.65
CA LEU A 402 5.37 -1.80 -16.67
C LEU A 402 5.60 -2.86 -15.59
N TRP A 403 6.86 -3.15 -15.26
CA TRP A 403 7.22 -4.07 -14.16
C TRP A 403 7.09 -3.42 -12.77
N ARG A 404 7.43 -2.14 -12.60
CA ARG A 404 7.20 -1.36 -11.36
C ARG A 404 5.71 -1.30 -11.00
N MET A 405 4.84 -1.14 -12.00
CA MET A 405 3.37 -1.14 -11.81
C MET A 405 2.83 -2.38 -11.10
N VAL A 406 3.51 -3.53 -11.16
CA VAL A 406 3.11 -4.80 -10.49
C VAL A 406 4.05 -5.23 -9.36
N THR A 407 5.04 -4.39 -9.00
CA THR A 407 6.03 -4.67 -7.95
C THR A 407 6.12 -3.51 -6.96
N ALA A 408 7.04 -2.56 -7.16
CA ALA A 408 7.26 -1.45 -6.24
C ALA A 408 6.03 -0.55 -6.07
N ASN A 409 5.44 -0.08 -7.17
CA ASN A 409 4.26 0.82 -7.13
C ASN A 409 3.04 0.09 -6.56
N ALA A 410 2.89 -1.20 -6.87
CA ALA A 410 1.85 -2.04 -6.28
C ALA A 410 2.06 -2.26 -4.77
N ALA A 411 3.29 -2.26 -4.27
CA ALA A 411 3.59 -2.32 -2.83
C ALA A 411 3.25 -1.00 -2.13
N SER A 412 3.55 0.16 -2.73
CA SER A 412 3.17 1.46 -2.17
C SER A 412 1.64 1.62 -2.10
N ALA A 413 0.92 1.26 -3.18
CA ALA A 413 -0.54 1.33 -3.22
C ALA A 413 -1.25 0.50 -2.14
N VAL A 414 -0.61 -0.55 -1.61
CA VAL A 414 -1.14 -1.41 -0.52
C VAL A 414 -0.45 -1.18 0.83
N GLY A 415 0.36 -0.12 0.98
CA GLY A 415 0.99 0.25 2.26
C GLY A 415 2.04 -0.76 2.74
N ALA A 416 2.79 -1.36 1.79
CA ALA A 416 3.72 -2.45 2.03
C ALA A 416 5.11 -2.26 1.39
N ALA A 417 5.39 -1.06 0.83
CA ALA A 417 6.64 -0.74 0.14
C ALA A 417 7.90 -0.90 1.02
N HIS A 418 7.77 -0.76 2.34
CA HIS A 418 8.85 -0.95 3.31
C HIS A 418 9.27 -2.42 3.54
N VAL A 419 8.52 -3.40 3.01
CA VAL A 419 8.74 -4.84 3.31
C VAL A 419 8.64 -5.79 2.12
N ILE A 420 7.94 -5.44 1.04
CA ILE A 420 7.80 -6.24 -0.20
C ILE A 420 7.83 -5.33 -1.44
N GLY A 421 7.72 -5.91 -2.64
CA GLY A 421 7.74 -5.19 -3.92
C GLY A 421 9.13 -4.91 -4.48
N SER A 422 10.19 -5.00 -3.65
CA SER A 422 11.58 -4.80 -4.05
C SER A 422 12.50 -5.92 -3.55
N LEU A 423 13.53 -6.24 -4.34
CA LEU A 423 14.65 -7.09 -3.90
C LEU A 423 15.72 -6.22 -3.22
N LYS A 424 15.46 -5.79 -1.98
CA LYS A 424 16.35 -4.98 -1.12
C LYS A 424 16.71 -5.78 0.15
N ALA A 425 17.83 -5.48 0.79
CA ALA A 425 18.18 -6.11 2.08
C ALA A 425 17.14 -5.73 3.16
N GLY A 426 16.85 -6.63 4.09
CA GLY A 426 15.83 -6.47 5.14
C GLY A 426 14.40 -6.80 4.69
N TYR A 427 14.14 -6.89 3.37
CA TYR A 427 12.81 -7.15 2.81
C TYR A 427 12.46 -8.63 2.91
N VAL A 428 11.15 -8.92 2.97
CA VAL A 428 10.64 -10.29 2.98
C VAL A 428 10.88 -10.94 1.62
N ALA A 429 11.37 -12.18 1.60
CA ALA A 429 11.73 -12.92 0.40
C ALA A 429 10.50 -13.47 -0.35
N ASP A 430 9.66 -12.53 -0.79
CA ASP A 430 8.66 -12.68 -1.82
C ASP A 430 9.34 -12.58 -3.18
N ILE A 431 9.48 -13.71 -3.87
CA ILE A 431 10.30 -13.84 -5.08
C ILE A 431 9.53 -14.61 -6.15
N ALA A 432 9.51 -14.09 -7.37
CA ALA A 432 9.03 -14.79 -8.56
C ALA A 432 10.18 -14.94 -9.57
N ILE A 433 10.41 -16.16 -10.05
CA ILE A 433 11.46 -16.48 -11.03
C ILE A 433 10.81 -16.89 -12.34
N TYR A 434 11.26 -16.29 -13.45
CA TYR A 434 10.74 -16.46 -14.79
C TYR A 434 11.79 -17.04 -15.74
N ASN A 435 11.36 -17.82 -16.73
CA ASN A 435 12.19 -18.39 -17.79
C ASN A 435 12.58 -17.31 -18.81
N GLY A 436 13.78 -16.75 -18.65
CA GLY A 436 14.30 -15.69 -19.52
C GLY A 436 15.07 -16.19 -20.76
N ALA A 437 15.07 -17.50 -21.06
CA ALA A 437 15.86 -18.07 -22.16
C ALA A 437 15.45 -17.53 -23.55
N THR A 438 14.20 -17.10 -23.70
CA THR A 438 13.68 -16.47 -24.93
C THR A 438 13.40 -14.97 -24.80
N ARG A 439 13.19 -14.47 -23.57
CA ARG A 439 12.75 -13.12 -23.23
C ARG A 439 13.64 -12.62 -22.11
N ARG A 440 14.45 -11.59 -22.34
CA ARG A 440 15.44 -11.17 -21.34
C ARG A 440 14.87 -10.11 -20.41
N ASP A 441 15.47 -10.03 -19.23
CA ASP A 441 15.28 -8.94 -18.29
C ASP A 441 13.77 -8.74 -18.00
N HIS A 442 13.25 -7.50 -17.95
CA HIS A 442 11.83 -7.23 -17.69
C HIS A 442 10.84 -7.95 -18.64
N ARG A 443 11.21 -8.23 -19.91
CA ARG A 443 10.32 -8.95 -20.85
C ARG A 443 10.00 -10.39 -20.43
N ALA A 444 10.84 -11.01 -19.59
CA ALA A 444 10.53 -12.34 -19.04
C ALA A 444 9.26 -12.33 -18.17
N VAL A 445 8.98 -11.20 -17.53
CA VAL A 445 7.75 -10.97 -16.75
C VAL A 445 6.62 -10.50 -17.66
N ILE A 446 6.84 -9.44 -18.45
CA ILE A 446 5.76 -8.76 -19.20
C ILE A 446 5.14 -9.67 -20.27
N ASP A 447 5.97 -10.40 -21.03
CA ASP A 447 5.47 -11.39 -22.01
C ASP A 447 5.17 -12.77 -21.40
N GLY A 448 5.36 -12.96 -20.08
CA GLY A 448 5.42 -14.27 -19.44
C GLY A 448 4.11 -15.06 -19.45
N GLY A 449 4.18 -16.35 -19.77
CA GLY A 449 3.11 -17.31 -19.55
C GLY A 449 3.12 -17.93 -18.15
N VAL A 450 2.07 -18.69 -17.81
CA VAL A 450 2.07 -19.55 -16.59
C VAL A 450 3.03 -20.74 -16.73
N GLU A 451 3.38 -21.07 -17.98
CA GLU A 451 4.49 -21.93 -18.38
C GLU A 451 5.85 -21.36 -17.98
N ASP A 452 6.03 -20.03 -18.13
CA ASP A 452 7.32 -19.36 -17.98
C ASP A 452 7.67 -19.08 -16.51
N VAL A 453 6.70 -19.18 -15.58
CA VAL A 453 6.93 -19.03 -14.12
C VAL A 453 7.63 -20.28 -13.54
N VAL A 454 8.92 -20.18 -13.25
CA VAL A 454 9.80 -21.26 -12.77
C VAL A 454 9.65 -21.52 -11.27
N LEU A 455 9.52 -20.47 -10.46
CA LEU A 455 9.37 -20.57 -9.00
C LEU A 455 8.64 -19.34 -8.44
N VAL A 456 7.79 -19.55 -7.44
CA VAL A 456 7.15 -18.48 -6.65
C VAL A 456 7.30 -18.79 -5.17
N MET A 457 7.79 -17.81 -4.42
CA MET A 457 8.05 -17.88 -2.98
C MET A 457 7.35 -16.73 -2.25
N ARG A 458 6.73 -17.02 -1.11
CA ARG A 458 6.16 -16.04 -0.16
C ARG A 458 6.96 -16.13 1.13
N GLY A 459 7.67 -15.06 1.52
CA GLY A 459 8.54 -15.05 2.71
C GLY A 459 9.48 -16.25 2.79
N GLY A 460 10.20 -16.54 1.70
CA GLY A 460 11.14 -17.66 1.63
C GLY A 460 10.51 -19.06 1.52
N LYS A 461 9.18 -19.20 1.56
CA LYS A 461 8.44 -20.47 1.39
C LYS A 461 7.99 -20.65 -0.06
N ALA A 462 8.44 -21.71 -0.72
CA ALA A 462 8.00 -22.03 -2.09
C ALA A 462 6.51 -22.43 -2.12
N LEU A 463 5.78 -21.96 -3.13
CA LEU A 463 4.33 -22.14 -3.29
C LEU A 463 3.93 -22.79 -4.62
N TYR A 464 4.58 -22.39 -5.71
CA TYR A 464 4.34 -22.88 -7.06
C TYR A 464 5.65 -22.87 -7.85
N GLY A 465 5.80 -23.77 -8.83
CA GLY A 465 6.98 -23.79 -9.70
C GLY A 465 7.17 -25.08 -10.48
N ASP A 466 8.29 -25.15 -11.19
CA ASP A 466 8.73 -26.32 -11.95
C ASP A 466 8.92 -27.53 -11.05
N LYS A 467 8.37 -28.67 -11.46
CA LYS A 467 8.35 -29.88 -10.64
C LYS A 467 9.76 -30.31 -10.20
N VAL A 468 10.73 -30.30 -11.11
CA VAL A 468 12.12 -30.73 -10.84
C VAL A 468 12.77 -29.87 -9.75
N LEU A 469 12.58 -28.55 -9.82
CA LEU A 469 13.10 -27.60 -8.83
C LEU A 469 12.36 -27.73 -7.49
N MET A 470 11.04 -27.85 -7.52
CA MET A 470 10.19 -28.02 -6.33
C MET A 470 10.44 -29.35 -5.60
N GLU A 471 10.93 -30.39 -6.30
CA GLU A 471 11.31 -31.67 -5.68
C GLU A 471 12.67 -31.65 -4.97
N ASP A 472 13.51 -30.63 -5.16
CA ASP A 472 14.79 -30.53 -4.45
C ASP A 472 14.62 -30.20 -2.96
N ALA A 473 15.46 -30.83 -2.13
CA ALA A 473 15.45 -30.66 -0.68
C ALA A 473 15.81 -29.24 -0.21
N VAL A 474 16.55 -28.46 -1.01
CA VAL A 474 16.88 -27.04 -0.74
C VAL A 474 15.68 -26.12 -0.96
N ILE A 475 14.79 -26.45 -1.89
CA ILE A 475 13.54 -25.72 -2.13
C ILE A 475 12.46 -26.17 -1.13
N GLY A 476 12.47 -27.44 -0.73
CA GLY A 476 11.66 -27.95 0.38
C GLY A 476 10.18 -28.13 0.04
N ALA A 477 9.85 -28.36 -1.24
CA ALA A 477 8.47 -28.49 -1.75
C ALA A 477 8.16 -29.89 -2.35
N SER A 478 8.95 -30.91 -1.99
CA SER A 478 8.83 -32.28 -2.52
C SER A 478 7.50 -32.96 -2.14
N ASP A 479 6.88 -32.53 -1.05
CA ASP A 479 5.56 -32.91 -0.53
C ASP A 479 4.39 -32.07 -1.09
N CYS A 480 4.66 -31.03 -1.90
CA CYS A 480 3.62 -30.25 -2.56
C CYS A 480 2.93 -31.02 -3.71
N GLU A 481 1.72 -30.63 -4.07
CA GLU A 481 0.86 -31.41 -4.97
C GLU A 481 1.27 -31.24 -6.45
N ASP A 482 1.36 -32.36 -7.18
CA ASP A 482 1.54 -32.37 -8.63
C ASP A 482 0.27 -31.88 -9.35
N PHE A 483 0.45 -31.15 -10.45
CA PHE A 483 -0.64 -30.99 -11.41
C PHE A 483 -0.85 -32.31 -12.17
N ALA A 484 -2.11 -32.76 -12.27
CA ALA A 484 -2.49 -34.02 -12.95
C ALA A 484 -2.22 -34.04 -14.47
N THR A 485 -1.87 -32.89 -15.05
CA THR A 485 -1.51 -32.63 -16.44
C THR A 485 -0.50 -31.49 -16.44
N ASP A 486 0.46 -31.49 -17.37
CA ASP A 486 1.42 -30.38 -17.51
C ASP A 486 0.70 -29.03 -17.72
N VAL A 487 1.23 -27.98 -17.10
CA VAL A 487 0.82 -26.60 -17.36
C VAL A 487 1.52 -26.16 -18.64
N CYS A 488 0.78 -26.14 -19.75
CA CYS A 488 1.26 -25.66 -21.05
C CYS A 488 2.55 -26.35 -21.54
N GLY A 489 2.67 -27.66 -21.26
CA GLY A 489 3.82 -28.49 -21.63
C GLY A 489 4.95 -28.54 -20.58
N VAL A 490 4.81 -27.85 -19.45
CA VAL A 490 5.75 -27.88 -18.33
C VAL A 490 5.12 -28.57 -17.11
N SER A 491 5.81 -29.55 -16.53
CA SER A 491 5.36 -30.21 -15.30
C SER A 491 5.57 -29.27 -14.10
N LYS A 492 4.48 -28.89 -13.43
CA LYS A 492 4.49 -27.97 -12.27
C LYS A 492 3.99 -28.64 -10.98
N LYS A 493 4.31 -28.02 -9.84
CA LYS A 493 3.78 -28.34 -8.49
C LYS A 493 3.14 -27.12 -7.85
N ALA A 494 2.15 -27.32 -6.98
CA ALA A 494 1.58 -26.28 -6.12
C ALA A 494 1.39 -26.76 -4.67
N CYS A 495 1.72 -25.92 -3.70
CA CYS A 495 1.78 -26.28 -2.28
C CYS A 495 0.45 -26.12 -1.52
N VAL A 496 -0.70 -26.28 -2.19
CA VAL A 496 -2.04 -26.00 -1.65
C VAL A 496 -2.30 -26.70 -0.30
N GLY A 497 -2.17 -28.03 -0.25
CA GLY A 497 -2.36 -28.78 1.00
C GLY A 497 -1.29 -28.52 2.08
N LYS A 498 -0.07 -28.15 1.68
CA LYS A 498 1.06 -27.84 2.58
C LYS A 498 0.95 -26.43 3.19
N ASP A 499 0.37 -25.50 2.46
CA ASP A 499 0.26 -24.10 2.86
C ASP A 499 -1.00 -23.84 3.70
N ILE A 500 -2.13 -24.40 3.27
CA ILE A 500 -3.45 -24.14 3.86
C ILE A 500 -3.81 -25.17 4.94
N GLY A 501 -3.48 -26.44 4.70
CA GLY A 501 -3.95 -27.57 5.52
C GLY A 501 -5.42 -27.92 5.29
N GLY A 502 -5.75 -29.23 5.23
CA GLY A 502 -7.13 -29.72 5.07
C GLY A 502 -7.79 -29.45 3.70
N VAL A 503 -7.13 -28.70 2.82
CA VAL A 503 -7.51 -28.42 1.43
C VAL A 503 -6.55 -29.16 0.48
N THR A 504 -6.93 -29.36 -0.77
CA THR A 504 -6.09 -29.97 -1.82
C THR A 504 -6.22 -29.20 -3.13
N LEU A 505 -5.17 -29.23 -3.94
CA LEU A 505 -5.14 -28.71 -5.32
C LEU A 505 -6.30 -29.27 -6.14
N GLY A 506 -6.54 -30.58 -6.06
CA GLY A 506 -7.69 -31.22 -6.73
C GLY A 506 -9.04 -30.69 -6.22
N GLY A 507 -9.17 -30.43 -4.92
CA GLY A 507 -10.40 -29.92 -4.30
C GLY A 507 -10.74 -28.46 -4.64
N ILE A 508 -9.74 -27.61 -4.89
CA ILE A 508 -9.98 -26.23 -5.36
C ILE A 508 -10.19 -26.18 -6.88
N ARG A 509 -9.45 -26.97 -7.67
CA ARG A 509 -9.69 -27.10 -9.11
C ARG A 509 -11.11 -27.60 -9.42
N ALA A 510 -11.57 -28.65 -8.71
CA ALA A 510 -12.93 -29.16 -8.85
C ALA A 510 -14.03 -28.16 -8.44
N ALA A 511 -13.71 -27.12 -7.65
CA ALA A 511 -14.65 -26.07 -7.29
C ALA A 511 -14.73 -24.94 -8.34
N GLY A 512 -13.61 -24.62 -9.00
CA GLY A 512 -13.51 -23.43 -9.86
C GLY A 512 -13.44 -23.68 -11.37
N GLU A 513 -12.92 -24.81 -11.86
CA GLU A 513 -12.75 -25.04 -13.32
C GLU A 513 -14.07 -25.07 -14.11
N ALA A 514 -15.19 -25.35 -13.43
CA ALA A 514 -16.53 -25.30 -14.01
C ALA A 514 -17.08 -23.86 -14.21
N VAL A 515 -16.41 -22.85 -13.66
CA VAL A 515 -16.74 -21.42 -13.85
C VAL A 515 -15.97 -20.87 -15.04
N TYR A 516 -14.64 -20.92 -14.97
CA TYR A 516 -13.71 -20.47 -15.99
C TYR A 516 -12.39 -21.23 -15.79
N PRO A 517 -11.62 -21.59 -16.85
CA PRO A 517 -10.40 -22.40 -16.71
C PRO A 517 -9.39 -21.83 -15.71
N LEU A 518 -8.55 -22.71 -15.15
CA LEU A 518 -7.51 -22.28 -14.20
C LEU A 518 -6.49 -21.37 -14.89
N PHE A 519 -6.04 -21.78 -16.07
CA PHE A 519 -5.07 -21.06 -16.88
C PHE A 519 -5.37 -21.22 -18.37
N PHE A 520 -4.72 -20.37 -19.16
CA PHE A 520 -4.53 -20.48 -20.60
C PHE A 520 -3.04 -20.23 -20.86
N CYS A 521 -2.47 -20.85 -21.88
CA CYS A 521 -1.06 -20.63 -22.22
C CYS A 521 -0.84 -19.21 -22.71
N ARG A 522 0.41 -18.75 -22.75
CA ARG A 522 0.75 -17.37 -23.16
C ARG A 522 0.15 -17.01 -24.51
N ASP A 523 0.31 -17.92 -25.47
CA ASP A 523 -0.07 -17.73 -26.88
C ASP A 523 -1.52 -18.19 -27.16
N ASP A 524 -2.26 -18.67 -26.15
CA ASP A 524 -3.70 -18.96 -26.25
C ASP A 524 -4.53 -17.67 -26.15
N VAL A 525 -5.51 -17.55 -27.03
CA VAL A 525 -6.61 -16.58 -26.92
C VAL A 525 -7.73 -17.20 -26.06
N PRO A 526 -8.00 -16.70 -24.84
CA PRO A 526 -9.00 -17.30 -23.96
C PRO A 526 -10.41 -17.06 -24.50
N THR A 527 -11.30 -18.03 -24.26
CA THR A 527 -12.69 -17.92 -24.71
C THR A 527 -13.39 -16.80 -23.96
N SER A 528 -13.84 -15.78 -24.70
CA SER A 528 -14.50 -14.58 -24.17
C SER A 528 -13.63 -13.72 -23.25
N GLU A 529 -12.30 -13.69 -23.40
CA GLU A 529 -11.50 -12.72 -22.64
C GLU A 529 -11.96 -11.28 -22.93
N PRO A 530 -12.13 -10.42 -21.92
CA PRO A 530 -12.46 -9.00 -22.11
C PRO A 530 -11.40 -8.24 -22.92
N SER A 531 -11.80 -7.19 -23.63
CA SER A 531 -10.95 -6.50 -24.61
C SER A 531 -9.77 -5.73 -24.00
N CYS A 532 -8.63 -5.72 -24.71
CA CYS A 532 -7.51 -4.79 -24.51
C CYS A 532 -7.32 -3.83 -25.68
N GLU A 533 -8.28 -3.80 -26.61
CA GLU A 533 -8.32 -2.86 -27.73
C GLU A 533 -9.49 -1.89 -27.48
N PRO A 534 -9.21 -0.59 -27.25
CA PRO A 534 -10.21 0.46 -27.19
C PRO A 534 -11.14 0.41 -28.40
N TYR A 535 -12.44 0.49 -28.12
CA TYR A 535 -13.49 0.44 -29.12
C TYR A 535 -14.71 1.21 -28.64
N ARG A 536 -15.20 2.10 -29.51
CA ARG A 536 -16.54 2.70 -29.44
C ARG A 536 -17.16 2.69 -30.83
N VAL A 537 -18.49 2.88 -30.92
CA VAL A 537 -19.20 2.84 -32.21
C VAL A 537 -18.96 4.11 -33.04
N GLU A 538 -18.47 5.17 -32.40
CA GLU A 538 -18.02 6.43 -32.98
C GLU A 538 -16.71 6.27 -33.77
N TYR A 539 -15.81 5.38 -33.34
CA TYR A 539 -14.51 5.09 -33.95
C TYR A 539 -14.27 3.58 -34.08
N PRO A 540 -15.01 2.89 -34.98
CA PRO A 540 -15.04 1.42 -35.02
C PRO A 540 -13.83 0.78 -35.70
N ASP A 541 -12.99 1.55 -36.41
CA ASP A 541 -11.88 1.04 -37.22
C ASP A 541 -10.53 0.97 -36.44
N GLY A 542 -10.41 1.70 -35.32
CA GLY A 542 -9.18 1.75 -34.51
C GLY A 542 -7.98 2.35 -35.26
N VAL A 543 -6.77 1.84 -34.98
CA VAL A 543 -5.52 2.31 -35.59
C VAL A 543 -5.52 2.11 -37.11
N THR A 544 -5.33 3.19 -37.86
CA THR A 544 -5.25 3.21 -39.34
C THR A 544 -3.99 3.95 -39.83
N SER A 545 -3.94 4.33 -41.11
CA SER A 545 -2.92 5.23 -41.67
C SER A 545 -3.30 6.71 -41.56
N GLU A 546 -4.58 7.02 -41.31
CA GLU A 546 -5.17 8.35 -41.30
C GLU A 546 -5.46 8.86 -39.87
N ASP A 547 -5.58 7.92 -38.93
CA ASP A 547 -5.72 8.04 -37.48
C ASP A 547 -4.70 7.03 -36.89
N LYS A 548 -3.72 7.49 -36.09
CA LYS A 548 -2.49 6.71 -35.79
C LYS A 548 -2.51 5.93 -34.48
N ASP A 549 -3.34 6.33 -33.52
CA ASP A 549 -3.55 5.64 -32.26
C ASP A 549 -5.00 5.10 -32.14
N GLY A 550 -5.91 5.51 -33.02
CA GLY A 550 -7.25 4.93 -33.14
C GLY A 550 -8.30 5.62 -32.26
N ASP A 551 -8.10 6.88 -31.88
CA ASP A 551 -9.03 7.66 -31.04
C ASP A 551 -10.29 8.13 -31.79
N GLY A 552 -10.29 8.04 -33.13
CA GLY A 552 -11.36 8.51 -34.02
C GLY A 552 -11.07 9.82 -34.74
N ILE A 553 -9.94 10.47 -34.47
CA ILE A 553 -9.57 11.78 -35.00
C ILE A 553 -8.42 11.62 -36.00
N ALA A 554 -8.53 12.34 -37.11
CA ALA A 554 -7.50 12.31 -38.13
C ALA A 554 -6.25 13.09 -37.69
N ASN A 555 -5.08 12.53 -37.98
CA ASN A 555 -3.73 13.05 -37.70
C ASN A 555 -3.46 14.53 -38.05
N ASP A 556 -4.32 15.18 -38.85
CA ASP A 556 -4.23 16.58 -39.27
C ASP A 556 -5.07 17.56 -38.42
N LYS A 557 -5.82 17.05 -37.44
CA LYS A 557 -6.74 17.80 -36.55
C LYS A 557 -6.57 17.45 -35.06
N ASP A 558 -6.02 16.26 -34.84
CA ASP A 558 -5.67 15.63 -33.59
C ASP A 558 -4.56 16.41 -32.84
N ASN A 559 -4.72 16.61 -31.53
CA ASN A 559 -3.74 17.26 -30.65
C ASN A 559 -2.76 16.30 -29.95
N CYS A 560 -2.94 14.98 -30.09
CA CYS A 560 -1.98 13.94 -29.67
C CYS A 560 -1.78 12.81 -30.71
N PRO A 561 -1.21 13.05 -31.92
CA PRO A 561 -1.17 12.08 -33.04
C PRO A 561 -0.32 10.79 -32.91
N SER A 562 -0.21 10.26 -31.71
CA SER A 562 0.40 8.98 -31.34
C SER A 562 0.05 8.52 -29.91
N ILE A 563 -0.81 9.24 -29.17
CA ILE A 563 -1.23 8.90 -27.79
C ILE A 563 -2.76 9.09 -27.66
N PHE A 564 -3.47 7.98 -27.81
CA PHE A 564 -4.93 7.83 -27.79
C PHE A 564 -5.62 8.67 -26.69
N ASN A 565 -6.35 9.70 -27.09
CA ASN A 565 -6.98 10.67 -26.20
C ASN A 565 -8.42 11.06 -26.63
N PRO A 566 -9.30 10.08 -26.92
CA PRO A 566 -10.58 10.33 -27.56
C PRO A 566 -11.48 11.21 -26.71
N VAL A 567 -12.25 12.07 -27.38
CA VAL A 567 -13.28 12.95 -26.81
C VAL A 567 -14.16 12.19 -25.80
N ARG A 568 -14.02 12.50 -24.50
CA ARG A 568 -14.89 11.95 -23.44
C ARG A 568 -16.13 12.83 -23.29
N GLY A 569 -17.13 12.34 -22.54
CA GLY A 569 -18.32 13.10 -22.19
C GLY A 569 -18.01 14.39 -21.40
N LEU A 570 -16.91 14.39 -20.63
CA LEU A 570 -16.43 15.55 -19.88
C LEU A 570 -15.64 16.58 -20.71
N ASP A 571 -15.18 16.26 -21.92
CA ASP A 571 -14.25 17.12 -22.69
C ASP A 571 -14.95 18.11 -23.64
N GLY A 572 -16.25 18.36 -23.45
CA GLY A 572 -16.97 19.43 -24.15
C GLY A 572 -17.01 19.32 -25.68
N SER A 573 -16.94 18.10 -26.23
CA SER A 573 -16.83 17.80 -27.68
C SER A 573 -15.48 18.16 -28.34
N LYS A 574 -14.38 18.07 -27.59
CA LYS A 574 -12.99 18.15 -28.09
C LYS A 574 -12.10 17.12 -27.39
N GLN A 575 -10.87 16.94 -27.89
CA GLN A 575 -9.78 16.38 -27.08
C GLN A 575 -9.44 17.37 -25.95
N ALA A 576 -8.91 16.86 -24.83
CA ALA A 576 -8.47 17.69 -23.72
C ALA A 576 -7.19 18.50 -24.08
N ASP A 577 -7.15 19.75 -23.62
CA ASP A 577 -6.12 20.78 -23.82
C ASP A 577 -6.38 21.85 -22.75
N VAL A 578 -5.91 21.60 -21.52
CA VAL A 578 -6.26 22.37 -20.32
C VAL A 578 -5.67 23.78 -20.31
N ASP A 579 -4.43 23.96 -20.79
CA ASP A 579 -3.76 25.27 -20.78
C ASP A 579 -3.87 26.07 -22.09
N GLY A 580 -4.25 25.42 -23.21
CA GLY A 580 -4.51 26.07 -24.50
C GLY A 580 -3.29 26.26 -25.41
N ASP A 581 -2.19 25.56 -25.16
CA ASP A 581 -1.00 25.48 -26.03
C ASP A 581 -1.32 24.85 -27.41
N GLY A 582 -2.24 23.87 -27.43
CA GLY A 582 -2.65 23.12 -28.62
C GLY A 582 -2.01 21.74 -28.79
N ILE A 583 -1.28 21.25 -27.78
CA ILE A 583 -0.96 19.84 -27.54
C ILE A 583 -2.01 19.29 -26.54
N GLY A 584 -2.33 17.99 -26.59
CA GLY A 584 -3.33 17.42 -25.68
C GLY A 584 -2.77 16.93 -24.35
N ASP A 585 -3.58 17.02 -23.29
CA ASP A 585 -3.25 16.72 -21.89
C ASP A 585 -2.38 15.46 -21.65
N VAL A 586 -2.56 14.41 -22.47
CA VAL A 586 -1.93 13.09 -22.28
C VAL A 586 -0.67 12.86 -23.11
N CYS A 587 -0.33 13.79 -24.00
CA CYS A 587 0.92 13.82 -24.77
C CYS A 587 1.71 15.11 -24.59
N ASP A 588 1.17 16.10 -23.87
CA ASP A 588 1.95 17.19 -23.34
C ASP A 588 2.76 16.75 -22.11
N ARG A 589 3.94 17.33 -22.00
CA ARG A 589 4.85 17.21 -20.87
C ARG A 589 4.55 18.22 -19.76
N CYS A 590 3.85 19.32 -20.08
CA CYS A 590 3.53 20.39 -19.14
C CYS A 590 2.03 20.78 -19.16
N PRO A 591 1.05 19.87 -19.05
CA PRO A 591 -0.38 20.08 -19.38
C PRO A 591 -1.16 21.08 -18.48
N VAL A 592 -0.47 21.87 -17.68
CA VAL A 592 -0.97 22.98 -16.84
C VAL A 592 -0.11 24.26 -16.98
N ASP A 593 0.86 24.30 -17.90
CA ASP A 593 1.70 25.45 -18.24
C ASP A 593 2.02 25.51 -19.74
N GLY A 594 1.14 26.17 -20.49
CA GLY A 594 1.20 26.38 -21.96
C GLY A 594 2.31 27.32 -22.45
N LYS A 595 3.46 27.23 -21.79
CA LYS A 595 4.77 27.74 -22.19
C LYS A 595 5.79 26.60 -22.31
N ASN A 596 5.42 25.36 -21.96
CA ASN A 596 6.31 24.21 -21.91
C ASN A 596 7.55 24.47 -21.01
N ALA A 597 7.32 25.16 -19.86
CA ALA A 597 8.38 25.63 -18.97
C ALA A 597 8.32 25.00 -17.56
N CYS A 598 7.56 23.92 -17.39
CA CYS A 598 7.50 23.12 -16.17
C CYS A 598 8.83 22.38 -15.88
N GLU A 599 9.05 22.06 -14.60
CA GLU A 599 10.11 21.15 -14.17
C GLU A 599 9.68 19.69 -14.44
N LEU A 600 10.61 18.84 -14.88
CA LEU A 600 10.33 17.41 -15.00
C LEU A 600 10.40 16.75 -13.63
N VAL A 601 9.23 16.41 -13.11
CA VAL A 601 9.08 15.36 -12.09
C VAL A 601 9.10 13.98 -12.77
N THR A 602 9.28 12.92 -11.99
CA THR A 602 9.16 11.53 -12.46
C THR A 602 8.41 10.71 -11.43
N ALA A 603 7.60 9.74 -11.89
CA ALA A 603 6.92 8.79 -11.00
C ALA A 603 7.90 7.90 -10.19
N ASN A 604 9.19 7.87 -10.57
CA ASN A 604 10.26 7.19 -9.83
C ASN A 604 10.97 8.08 -8.78
N ASP A 605 10.43 9.26 -8.48
CA ASP A 605 10.86 10.19 -7.42
C ASP A 605 9.58 10.80 -6.83
N ILE A 606 8.91 10.06 -5.94
CA ILE A 606 7.52 10.36 -5.54
C ILE A 606 7.45 11.61 -4.63
N ASP A 607 8.40 11.83 -3.72
CA ASP A 607 8.41 13.04 -2.88
C ASP A 607 9.12 14.26 -3.51
N GLY A 608 9.98 14.05 -4.51
CA GLY A 608 10.60 15.10 -5.31
C GLY A 608 11.92 15.65 -4.76
N ASP A 609 12.63 14.91 -3.91
CA ASP A 609 13.91 15.37 -3.33
C ASP A 609 15.13 15.22 -4.26
N GLY A 610 15.00 14.43 -5.35
CA GLY A 610 16.07 14.06 -6.27
C GLY A 610 16.65 12.65 -6.07
N SER A 611 16.16 11.91 -5.08
CA SER A 611 16.47 10.51 -4.81
C SER A 611 15.43 9.61 -5.49
N VAL A 612 15.88 8.68 -6.34
CA VAL A 612 14.93 7.72 -6.95
C VAL A 612 14.40 6.73 -5.92
N ASN A 613 13.10 6.42 -5.99
CA ASN A 613 12.33 5.55 -5.06
C ASN A 613 13.03 4.22 -4.65
N ALA A 614 13.95 3.73 -5.49
CA ALA A 614 14.73 2.51 -5.25
C ALA A 614 15.97 2.68 -4.35
N ALA A 615 16.63 3.84 -4.49
CA ALA A 615 17.83 4.23 -3.73
C ALA A 615 17.45 5.03 -2.48
N ASP A 616 16.29 5.66 -2.53
CA ASP A 616 15.68 6.40 -1.45
C ASP A 616 15.34 5.51 -0.23
N ASN A 617 15.63 6.03 0.95
CA ASN A 617 15.30 5.45 2.24
C ASN A 617 14.17 6.20 2.96
N GLY A 618 13.68 7.33 2.43
CA GLY A 618 12.59 8.16 2.93
C GLY A 618 11.23 7.94 2.26
N LEU A 619 11.20 7.69 0.95
CA LEU A 619 10.08 7.48 0.00
C LEU A 619 8.96 8.54 -0.01
N GLU A 620 8.37 8.87 1.14
CA GLU A 620 7.29 9.87 1.26
C GLU A 620 7.73 11.07 2.15
N ALA A 621 9.05 11.33 2.25
CA ALA A 621 9.63 12.05 3.39
C ALA A 621 10.90 12.90 3.09
N ALA A 622 11.04 13.38 1.85
CA ALA A 622 12.03 14.29 1.28
C ALA A 622 13.27 14.58 2.16
N ASN A 623 14.32 13.79 1.96
CA ASN A 623 15.49 13.71 2.82
C ASN A 623 16.85 13.60 2.08
N ALA A 624 16.98 14.15 0.87
CA ALA A 624 18.05 14.11 -0.15
C ALA A 624 19.55 14.00 0.27
N GLY A 625 19.87 14.17 1.55
CA GLY A 625 21.13 13.69 2.13
C GLY A 625 21.17 12.17 2.41
N GLN A 626 20.03 11.47 2.29
CA GLN A 626 19.87 10.01 2.45
C GLN A 626 20.54 9.47 3.75
N ALA A 627 20.32 10.18 4.85
CA ALA A 627 20.90 9.85 6.15
C ALA A 627 20.15 8.69 6.79
N ASP A 628 20.88 7.65 7.19
CA ASP A 628 20.44 6.47 7.94
C ASP A 628 21.43 6.28 9.10
N SER A 629 21.00 6.65 10.31
CA SER A 629 21.86 6.68 11.50
C SER A 629 22.06 5.32 12.18
N ASP A 630 21.17 4.33 11.98
CA ASP A 630 21.24 3.02 12.65
C ASP A 630 21.49 1.82 11.71
N ASN A 631 21.45 2.07 10.40
CA ASN A 631 21.82 1.21 9.27
C ASN A 631 20.82 0.08 8.98
N ASP A 632 19.51 0.35 9.13
CA ASP A 632 18.43 -0.58 8.76
C ASP A 632 17.92 -0.44 7.31
N GLY A 633 18.31 0.63 6.60
CA GLY A 633 17.90 0.91 5.23
C GLY A 633 16.72 1.88 5.08
N SER A 634 16.32 2.52 6.18
CA SER A 634 15.30 3.58 6.31
C SER A 634 15.96 4.90 6.73
N GLY A 635 15.37 6.04 6.33
CA GLY A 635 15.97 7.35 6.56
C GLY A 635 15.61 8.01 7.89
N ASP A 636 16.53 8.78 8.47
CA ASP A 636 16.37 9.62 9.69
C ASP A 636 15.20 10.64 9.63
N ALA A 637 14.54 10.76 8.47
CA ALA A 637 13.39 11.63 8.23
C ALA A 637 12.04 10.89 8.25
N CYS A 638 12.00 9.62 7.81
CA CYS A 638 10.81 8.77 7.86
C CYS A 638 10.80 7.86 9.10
N ASP A 639 11.97 7.52 9.62
CA ASP A 639 12.16 6.72 10.82
C ASP A 639 12.76 7.56 11.97
N LEU A 640 12.26 7.33 13.18
CA LEU A 640 12.62 8.07 14.40
C LEU A 640 13.27 7.16 15.46
N CYS A 641 13.57 5.93 15.10
CA CYS A 641 14.21 4.94 15.95
C CYS A 641 15.73 5.19 16.05
N LYS A 642 16.44 4.33 16.81
CA LYS A 642 17.89 4.45 17.08
C LYS A 642 18.58 3.08 17.07
N THR A 643 17.85 2.07 16.63
CA THR A 643 18.14 0.64 16.71
C THR A 643 17.36 -0.05 15.59
N PRO A 644 18.02 -0.78 14.67
CA PRO A 644 17.38 -1.29 13.46
C PRO A 644 16.04 -2.00 13.65
N ASN A 645 15.10 -1.66 12.78
CA ASN A 645 13.80 -2.31 12.66
C ASN A 645 13.53 -2.74 11.20
N GLN A 646 12.32 -2.46 10.72
CA GLN A 646 11.91 -2.57 9.32
C GLN A 646 11.15 -1.27 9.10
N GLY A 647 11.51 -0.49 8.07
CA GLY A 647 11.21 0.96 8.03
C GLY A 647 9.78 1.35 8.40
N GLY A 648 9.65 2.34 9.28
CA GLY A 648 8.35 2.84 9.74
C GLY A 648 7.62 1.91 10.73
N GLN A 649 8.21 0.77 11.11
CA GLN A 649 7.70 -0.02 12.24
C GLN A 649 7.90 0.69 13.58
N ALA A 650 7.15 0.23 14.57
CA ALA A 650 7.18 0.79 15.91
C ALA A 650 8.46 0.41 16.66
N CYS A 651 9.33 1.41 16.95
CA CYS A 651 10.65 1.26 17.55
C CYS A 651 10.69 0.22 18.69
N PRO A 652 11.48 -0.86 18.60
CA PRO A 652 11.64 -1.84 19.66
C PRO A 652 12.22 -1.19 20.94
N THR A 653 11.48 -1.24 22.04
CA THR A 653 11.90 -0.59 23.30
C THR A 653 11.30 -1.30 24.53
N THR A 654 11.52 -0.75 25.72
CA THR A 654 10.88 -1.22 26.97
C THR A 654 10.17 -0.07 27.68
N ILE A 655 9.23 -0.40 28.59
CA ILE A 655 8.54 0.63 29.38
C ILE A 655 9.56 1.47 30.17
N GLU A 656 10.59 0.83 30.72
CA GLU A 656 11.66 1.47 31.48
C GLU A 656 12.47 2.48 30.66
N ALA A 657 12.67 2.25 29.36
CA ALA A 657 13.30 3.21 28.45
C ALA A 657 12.36 4.37 28.09
N ILE A 658 11.10 4.09 27.77
CA ILE A 658 10.07 5.13 27.52
C ILE A 658 9.90 6.01 28.77
N ARG A 659 9.99 5.45 29.97
CA ARG A 659 9.78 6.14 31.25
C ARG A 659 11.01 6.84 31.82
N ASP A 660 12.17 6.74 31.19
CA ASP A 660 13.40 7.36 31.67
C ASP A 660 14.01 8.34 30.66
N PRO A 661 13.74 9.66 30.76
CA PRO A 661 14.35 10.68 29.90
C PRO A 661 15.89 10.79 29.98
N ALA A 662 16.54 10.05 30.89
CA ALA A 662 18.00 9.94 30.95
C ALA A 662 18.56 8.67 30.27
N ASN A 663 17.69 7.78 29.77
CA ASN A 663 18.09 6.59 29.02
C ASN A 663 18.41 6.98 27.55
N PRO A 664 19.55 6.53 26.97
CA PRO A 664 19.84 6.71 25.55
C PRO A 664 18.69 6.28 24.61
N ASP A 665 17.98 5.23 24.98
CA ASP A 665 16.91 4.61 24.20
C ASP A 665 15.53 5.27 24.44
N HIS A 666 15.49 6.41 25.14
CA HIS A 666 14.27 7.19 25.33
C HIS A 666 13.77 7.73 23.98
N PRO A 667 12.54 7.38 23.56
CA PRO A 667 11.96 7.82 22.28
C PRO A 667 11.53 9.29 22.35
N GLN A 668 11.46 9.96 21.20
CA GLN A 668 10.83 11.27 21.12
C GLN A 668 9.30 11.14 21.26
N ALA A 669 8.64 12.14 21.83
CA ALA A 669 7.17 12.19 21.83
C ALA A 669 6.68 12.36 20.38
N GLY A 670 5.80 11.46 19.93
CA GLY A 670 5.43 11.32 18.52
C GLY A 670 6.14 10.17 17.78
N ALA A 671 7.12 9.49 18.38
CA ALA A 671 7.62 8.23 17.84
C ALA A 671 6.61 7.10 18.07
N VAL A 672 6.46 6.20 17.10
CA VAL A 672 5.73 4.94 17.26
C VAL A 672 6.67 3.93 17.91
N VAL A 673 6.25 3.27 18.99
CA VAL A 673 7.10 2.39 19.80
C VAL A 673 6.44 1.04 20.07
N SER A 674 7.23 -0.04 20.21
CA SER A 674 6.73 -1.36 20.60
C SER A 674 7.47 -1.96 21.78
N PHE A 675 6.72 -2.54 22.72
CA PHE A 675 7.26 -3.26 23.87
C PHE A 675 6.43 -4.50 24.19
N GLY A 676 7.12 -5.55 24.65
CA GLY A 676 6.51 -6.77 25.17
C GLY A 676 6.62 -6.86 26.70
N ASN A 677 6.29 -8.04 27.24
CA ASN A 677 6.48 -8.37 28.66
C ASN A 677 5.73 -7.47 29.67
N ALA A 678 4.70 -6.76 29.19
CA ALA A 678 3.88 -5.89 30.00
C ALA A 678 2.63 -6.64 30.49
N TYR A 679 2.22 -6.40 31.73
CA TYR A 679 1.07 -7.05 32.36
C TYR A 679 0.00 -6.02 32.72
N VAL A 680 -1.26 -6.29 32.39
CA VAL A 680 -2.38 -5.39 32.66
C VAL A 680 -2.65 -5.32 34.17
N THR A 681 -2.41 -4.17 34.81
CA THR A 681 -2.55 -4.00 36.27
C THR A 681 -3.89 -3.40 36.70
N ALA A 682 -4.52 -2.61 35.82
CA ALA A 682 -5.84 -2.02 36.01
C ALA A 682 -6.51 -1.66 34.67
N LEU A 683 -7.84 -1.61 34.66
CA LEU A 683 -8.64 -1.08 33.55
C LEU A 683 -9.21 0.29 33.92
N LYS A 684 -9.22 1.24 32.99
CA LYS A 684 -9.81 2.59 33.12
C LYS A 684 -11.02 2.72 32.17
N PRO A 685 -12.17 2.09 32.49
CA PRO A 685 -13.41 2.29 31.73
C PRO A 685 -13.95 3.70 31.92
N LEU A 686 -14.77 4.16 30.97
CA LEU A 686 -15.51 5.42 31.06
C LEU A 686 -16.65 5.34 32.10
N PRO A 687 -16.82 6.36 32.95
CA PRO A 687 -18.09 6.56 33.67
C PRO A 687 -18.64 8.00 33.59
N LEU A 688 -17.89 8.96 33.05
CA LEU A 688 -18.20 10.39 33.02
C LEU A 688 -17.77 11.01 31.68
N ALA A 689 -18.60 11.88 31.11
CA ALA A 689 -18.29 12.57 29.86
C ALA A 689 -16.99 13.40 30.01
N GLY A 690 -16.08 13.27 29.04
CA GLY A 690 -14.78 13.94 29.03
C GLY A 690 -13.58 13.09 29.51
N SER A 691 -13.80 11.89 30.05
CA SER A 691 -12.70 10.99 30.48
C SER A 691 -12.26 10.01 29.39
N THR A 692 -10.95 9.75 29.32
CA THR A 692 -10.32 8.81 28.36
C THR A 692 -10.52 7.33 28.74
N ARG A 693 -10.87 6.47 27.79
CA ARG A 693 -10.88 5.00 27.98
C ARG A 693 -9.48 4.42 27.82
N GLY A 694 -9.14 3.40 28.60
CA GLY A 694 -7.86 2.71 28.46
C GLY A 694 -7.58 1.69 29.55
N PHE A 695 -6.32 1.32 29.69
CA PHE A 695 -5.82 0.41 30.73
C PHE A 695 -4.39 0.77 31.13
N PHE A 696 -3.95 0.29 32.28
CA PHE A 696 -2.58 0.44 32.77
C PHE A 696 -1.85 -0.89 32.63
N VAL A 697 -0.59 -0.82 32.20
CA VAL A 697 0.31 -1.98 32.09
C VAL A 697 1.60 -1.71 32.84
N GLN A 698 2.22 -2.78 33.34
CA GLN A 698 3.50 -2.71 34.03
C GLN A 698 4.33 -3.99 33.79
N THR A 699 5.66 -3.87 33.69
CA THR A 699 6.58 -5.03 33.70
C THR A 699 6.84 -5.50 35.14
N PRO A 700 7.43 -6.68 35.37
CA PRO A 700 7.85 -7.12 36.71
C PRO A 700 8.92 -6.26 37.41
N SER A 701 9.41 -5.16 36.81
CA SER A 701 10.34 -4.22 37.43
C SER A 701 9.67 -3.34 38.51
N THR A 702 10.50 -2.79 39.41
CA THR A 702 10.09 -2.01 40.59
C THR A 702 10.34 -0.51 40.48
N SER A 703 10.78 -0.01 39.32
CA SER A 703 11.11 1.40 39.05
C SER A 703 10.87 1.67 37.56
N LYS A 704 10.29 2.84 37.24
CA LYS A 704 9.99 3.34 35.89
C LYS A 704 9.24 2.36 34.96
N ALA A 705 8.50 1.40 35.51
CA ALA A 705 8.00 0.26 34.75
C ALA A 705 6.49 0.26 34.47
N GLY A 706 5.80 1.39 34.65
CA GLY A 706 4.36 1.55 34.40
C GLY A 706 4.04 2.45 33.21
N MET A 707 2.97 2.12 32.47
CA MET A 707 2.51 2.85 31.27
C MET A 707 0.97 2.90 31.21
N PHE A 708 0.40 3.98 30.68
CA PHE A 708 -1.02 4.05 30.32
C PHE A 708 -1.22 3.73 28.82
N VAL A 709 -2.28 3.00 28.49
CA VAL A 709 -2.63 2.64 27.11
C VAL A 709 -4.02 3.22 26.81
N PHE A 710 -4.07 4.22 25.93
CA PHE A 710 -5.27 4.96 25.58
C PHE A 710 -6.01 4.32 24.41
N THR A 711 -7.27 3.91 24.62
CA THR A 711 -8.08 3.21 23.61
C THR A 711 -9.24 4.04 23.06
N GLY A 712 -9.12 5.38 23.09
CA GLY A 712 -10.10 6.27 22.47
C GLY A 712 -11.51 6.15 23.08
N SER A 713 -12.49 5.92 22.20
CA SER A 713 -13.87 5.58 22.53
C SER A 713 -14.11 4.06 22.67
N THR A 714 -13.14 3.22 22.34
CA THR A 714 -13.23 1.76 22.30
C THR A 714 -13.05 1.11 23.68
N SER A 715 -13.74 0.00 23.93
CA SER A 715 -13.55 -0.82 25.13
C SER A 715 -12.26 -1.65 24.98
N PRO A 716 -11.27 -1.58 25.90
CA PRO A 716 -10.07 -2.40 25.79
C PRO A 716 -10.39 -3.88 25.96
N ALA A 717 -9.99 -4.71 25.00
CA ALA A 717 -10.29 -6.14 24.92
C ALA A 717 -9.35 -7.02 25.79
N VAL A 718 -8.99 -6.55 26.99
CA VAL A 718 -8.02 -7.20 27.89
C VAL A 718 -8.52 -7.25 29.34
N ALA A 719 -8.02 -8.22 30.10
CA ALA A 719 -8.30 -8.39 31.53
C ALA A 719 -7.06 -8.15 32.40
N ILE A 720 -7.26 -7.78 33.66
CA ILE A 720 -6.17 -7.64 34.64
C ILE A 720 -5.45 -8.98 34.80
N GLY A 721 -4.12 -8.95 34.75
CA GLY A 721 -3.25 -10.12 34.75
C GLY A 721 -2.81 -10.60 33.36
N ASN A 722 -3.46 -10.16 32.28
CA ASN A 722 -3.07 -10.54 30.92
C ASN A 722 -1.66 -10.03 30.61
N LYS A 723 -0.84 -10.86 29.94
CA LYS A 723 0.44 -10.46 29.37
C LYS A 723 0.19 -9.95 27.95
N VAL A 724 0.77 -8.81 27.60
CA VAL A 724 0.55 -8.15 26.30
C VAL A 724 1.86 -7.69 25.66
N LYS A 725 1.90 -7.77 24.32
CA LYS A 725 2.77 -6.94 23.47
C LYS A 725 1.93 -5.79 22.93
N ILE A 726 2.48 -4.59 22.97
CA ILE A 726 1.83 -3.36 22.50
C ILE A 726 2.74 -2.71 21.45
N SER A 727 2.12 -2.06 20.46
CA SER A 727 2.76 -0.96 19.72
C SER A 727 1.80 0.23 19.62
N GLY A 728 2.33 1.44 19.40
CA GLY A 728 1.54 2.66 19.23
C GLY A 728 2.37 3.92 19.46
N LEU A 729 1.73 5.08 19.36
CA LEU A 729 2.38 6.39 19.44
C LEU A 729 2.70 6.77 20.89
N TYR A 730 3.95 7.13 21.21
CA TYR A 730 4.32 7.63 22.54
C TYR A 730 3.97 9.11 22.73
N GLU A 731 3.27 9.43 23.81
CA GLU A 731 2.95 10.80 24.23
C GLU A 731 3.15 11.00 25.76
N GLU A 732 3.54 12.20 26.19
CA GLU A 732 3.32 12.67 27.57
C GLU A 732 2.08 13.56 27.62
N ARG A 733 0.93 12.99 28.03
CA ARG A 733 -0.37 13.69 27.99
C ARG A 733 -0.86 14.01 29.40
N PHE A 734 -1.04 15.30 29.69
CA PHE A 734 -1.39 15.82 31.03
C PHE A 734 -0.40 15.41 32.14
N GLY A 735 0.85 15.10 31.80
CA GLY A 735 1.88 14.61 32.72
C GLY A 735 1.79 13.10 33.01
N ILE A 736 1.07 12.35 32.17
CA ILE A 736 1.02 10.89 32.18
C ILE A 736 1.71 10.35 30.91
N PRO A 737 2.64 9.39 31.04
CA PRO A 737 3.18 8.63 29.91
C PRO A 737 2.06 7.77 29.32
N GLN A 738 1.78 7.92 28.04
CA GLN A 738 0.77 7.11 27.38
C GLN A 738 1.19 6.61 25.99
N ILE A 739 0.61 5.48 25.61
CA ILE A 739 0.55 5.00 24.24
C ILE A 739 -0.83 5.31 23.67
N SER A 740 -0.90 5.98 22.53
CA SER A 740 -2.13 6.17 21.74
C SER A 740 -2.10 5.37 20.43
N ASN A 741 -3.25 5.31 19.75
CA ASN A 741 -3.53 4.43 18.60
C ASN A 741 -2.96 2.99 18.76
N PRO A 742 -3.20 2.31 19.91
CA PRO A 742 -2.43 1.12 20.27
C PRO A 742 -2.89 -0.14 19.54
N GLN A 743 -1.95 -0.85 18.91
CA GLN A 743 -2.11 -2.25 18.53
C GLN A 743 -1.75 -3.14 19.72
N ILE A 744 -2.59 -4.13 20.02
CA ILE A 744 -2.54 -4.89 21.29
C ILE A 744 -2.62 -6.39 21.00
N THR A 745 -1.52 -7.11 21.21
CA THR A 745 -1.47 -8.58 21.14
C THR A 745 -1.50 -9.17 22.55
N VAL A 746 -2.48 -10.04 22.85
CA VAL A 746 -2.56 -10.76 24.13
C VAL A 746 -1.68 -12.02 24.07
N GLU A 747 -0.46 -11.91 24.58
CA GLU A 747 0.49 -13.02 24.70
C GLU A 747 0.04 -14.08 25.73
N SER A 748 -0.75 -13.69 26.73
CA SER A 748 -1.32 -14.62 27.71
C SER A 748 -2.63 -14.12 28.31
N THR A 749 -3.65 -14.96 28.27
CA THR A 749 -4.98 -14.73 28.84
C THR A 749 -5.07 -14.97 30.36
N SER A 750 -3.94 -15.19 31.03
CA SER A 750 -3.85 -15.27 32.51
C SER A 750 -4.57 -14.09 33.18
N THR A 751 -5.28 -14.33 34.28
CA THR A 751 -5.86 -13.28 35.13
C THR A 751 -5.09 -13.07 36.43
N THR A 752 -3.87 -13.60 36.52
CA THR A 752 -3.00 -13.51 37.70
C THR A 752 -1.73 -12.74 37.34
N LEU A 753 -1.45 -11.65 38.06
CA LEU A 753 -0.20 -10.91 37.96
C LEU A 753 0.96 -11.73 38.55
N PRO A 754 2.16 -11.73 37.93
CA PRO A 754 3.33 -12.42 38.47
C PRO A 754 4.04 -11.64 39.60
N PHE A 755 3.54 -10.45 39.95
CA PHE A 755 4.08 -9.57 40.99
C PHE A 755 2.97 -9.00 41.88
N GLY A 756 3.32 -8.64 43.11
CA GLY A 756 2.45 -7.89 44.03
C GLY A 756 2.57 -6.37 43.86
N PRO A 757 1.76 -5.58 44.58
CA PRO A 757 1.91 -4.13 44.62
C PRO A 757 3.23 -3.72 45.29
N ILE A 758 3.81 -2.59 44.87
CA ILE A 758 5.02 -2.03 45.48
C ILE A 758 4.63 -1.26 46.75
N VAL A 759 5.14 -1.69 47.90
CA VAL A 759 4.84 -1.06 49.20
C VAL A 759 5.63 0.26 49.34
N VAL A 760 4.92 1.35 49.64
CA VAL A 760 5.46 2.71 49.76
C VAL A 760 4.84 3.47 50.92
N THR A 761 5.56 4.46 51.45
CA THR A 761 5.02 5.44 52.39
C THR A 761 4.18 6.50 51.65
N PRO A 762 3.20 7.18 52.30
CA PRO A 762 2.44 8.25 51.66
C PRO A 762 3.30 9.39 51.12
N ALA A 763 4.38 9.75 51.83
CA ALA A 763 5.24 10.88 51.48
C ALA A 763 6.17 10.60 50.28
N GLU A 764 6.47 9.33 49.96
CA GLU A 764 7.30 8.99 48.80
C GLU A 764 6.57 9.21 47.47
N ILE A 765 5.25 9.02 47.44
CA ILE A 765 4.40 9.13 46.24
C ILE A 765 3.42 10.31 46.29
N ALA A 766 3.53 11.19 47.29
CA ALA A 766 2.82 12.47 47.29
C ALA A 766 3.37 13.42 46.20
N THR A 767 2.67 14.52 45.91
CA THR A 767 3.15 15.54 44.96
C THR A 767 4.51 16.09 45.40
N GLY A 768 5.56 15.86 44.60
CA GLY A 768 6.95 16.21 44.94
C GLY A 768 7.71 15.17 45.78
N GLY A 769 7.10 14.00 46.03
CA GLY A 769 7.73 12.87 46.72
C GLY A 769 8.78 12.16 45.85
N ALA A 770 9.79 11.57 46.51
CA ALA A 770 10.98 11.02 45.85
C ALA A 770 10.73 9.82 44.91
N LYS A 771 9.56 9.19 44.95
CA LYS A 771 9.14 8.09 44.07
C LYS A 771 7.93 8.44 43.19
N ALA A 772 7.43 9.67 43.24
CA ALA A 772 6.19 10.04 42.56
C ALA A 772 6.28 9.97 41.02
N GLU A 773 7.44 10.31 40.45
CA GLU A 773 7.70 10.08 39.02
C GLU A 773 8.08 8.62 38.76
N ASP A 774 8.97 8.06 39.59
CA ASP A 774 9.52 6.71 39.45
C ASP A 774 8.46 5.60 39.38
N LEU A 775 7.39 5.73 40.17
CA LEU A 775 6.31 4.74 40.27
C LEU A 775 5.03 5.14 39.50
N LYS A 776 5.06 6.21 38.69
CA LYS A 776 3.88 6.65 37.93
C LYS A 776 3.38 5.52 37.00
N CYS A 777 2.06 5.35 36.93
CA CYS A 777 1.34 4.25 36.27
C CYS A 777 1.58 2.84 36.84
N MET A 778 2.35 2.68 37.93
CA MET A 778 2.62 1.38 38.55
C MET A 778 1.61 1.03 39.65
N LEU A 779 1.48 -0.26 39.92
CA LEU A 779 0.65 -0.80 41.00
C LEU A 779 1.38 -0.70 42.35
N VAL A 780 0.88 0.14 43.25
CA VAL A 780 1.49 0.45 44.55
C VAL A 780 0.52 0.20 45.70
N GLN A 781 1.04 0.05 46.92
CA GLN A 781 0.27 -0.08 48.16
C GLN A 781 0.88 0.76 49.28
N VAL A 782 0.02 1.48 50.01
CA VAL A 782 0.32 2.04 51.32
C VAL A 782 -0.27 1.10 52.36
N ASP A 783 0.49 0.73 53.39
CA ASP A 783 0.00 -0.06 54.53
C ASP A 783 0.23 0.68 55.87
N GLY A 784 -0.28 0.13 56.97
CA GLY A 784 -0.13 0.75 58.29
C GLY A 784 1.30 0.80 58.84
N ALA A 785 2.22 -0.02 58.31
CA ALA A 785 3.64 0.05 58.66
C ALA A 785 4.35 1.15 57.86
N SER A 786 4.10 1.25 56.54
CA SER A 786 4.65 2.30 55.68
C SER A 786 4.07 3.68 55.97
N ALA A 787 2.82 3.76 56.43
CA ALA A 787 2.20 4.99 56.91
C ALA A 787 2.66 5.44 58.31
N GLY A 788 3.49 4.64 59.00
CA GLY A 788 3.97 4.93 60.36
C GLY A 788 2.89 4.86 61.44
N GLY A 789 1.79 4.17 61.19
CA GLY A 789 0.58 4.17 62.01
C GLY A 789 -0.68 3.95 61.17
N ALA A 790 -1.84 4.37 61.67
CA ALA A 790 -3.08 4.24 60.91
C ALA A 790 -3.06 5.11 59.65
N ILE A 791 -3.37 4.52 58.48
CA ILE A 791 -3.72 5.29 57.29
C ILE A 791 -5.01 6.04 57.62
N THR A 792 -5.01 7.37 57.57
CA THR A 792 -6.09 8.21 58.11
C THR A 792 -6.42 9.34 57.15
N ILE A 793 -7.71 9.56 56.85
CA ILE A 793 -8.17 10.73 56.10
C ILE A 793 -7.93 11.99 56.93
N THR A 794 -7.12 12.90 56.39
CA THR A 794 -6.72 14.17 57.02
C THR A 794 -7.29 15.42 56.34
N ASN A 795 -7.74 15.29 55.09
CA ASN A 795 -8.56 16.31 54.41
C ASN A 795 -9.49 15.61 53.40
N ASP A 796 -10.78 15.56 53.70
CA ASP A 796 -11.86 15.01 52.86
C ASP A 796 -12.36 15.98 51.76
N VAL A 797 -11.84 17.21 51.72
CA VAL A 797 -12.28 18.27 50.79
C VAL A 797 -11.09 19.07 50.18
N PRO A 798 -10.05 18.43 49.61
CA PRO A 798 -8.78 19.07 49.27
C PRO A 798 -8.85 20.27 48.32
N ASP A 799 -9.80 20.29 47.38
CA ASP A 799 -9.99 21.40 46.41
C ASP A 799 -11.09 22.40 46.81
N GLY A 800 -11.61 22.26 48.04
CA GLY A 800 -12.65 23.10 48.62
C GLY A 800 -14.07 22.59 48.36
N ALA A 801 -15.01 22.94 49.25
CA ALA A 801 -16.37 22.40 49.27
C ALA A 801 -17.23 22.66 48.01
N THR A 802 -16.80 23.57 47.12
CA THR A 802 -17.42 23.87 45.83
C THR A 802 -16.86 23.06 44.65
N SER A 803 -15.64 22.52 44.79
CA SER A 803 -14.86 21.93 43.69
C SER A 803 -14.79 20.42 43.86
N LYS A 804 -15.85 19.72 43.44
CA LYS A 804 -16.03 18.29 43.72
C LYS A 804 -15.31 17.41 42.68
N PHE A 805 -14.00 17.23 42.86
CA PHE A 805 -13.18 16.39 41.98
C PHE A 805 -13.11 14.91 42.39
N TYR A 806 -13.79 14.51 43.47
CA TYR A 806 -13.84 13.13 43.96
C TYR A 806 -12.45 12.62 44.36
N GLU A 807 -11.91 13.22 45.44
CA GLU A 807 -10.60 12.89 46.01
C GLU A 807 -10.44 13.38 47.47
N PHE A 808 -9.59 12.70 48.25
CA PHE A 808 -9.25 13.03 49.64
C PHE A 808 -7.75 12.86 49.93
N VAL A 809 -7.23 13.48 50.99
CA VAL A 809 -5.83 13.36 51.43
C VAL A 809 -5.71 12.43 52.65
N ILE A 810 -4.83 11.44 52.56
CA ILE A 810 -4.39 10.63 53.70
C ILE A 810 -3.07 11.14 54.29
N ASN A 811 -2.92 10.96 55.60
CA ASN A 811 -1.67 11.18 56.36
C ASN A 811 -0.97 12.51 56.01
N GLY A 812 -1.77 13.56 55.81
CA GLY A 812 -1.36 14.94 55.54
C GLY A 812 -0.67 15.21 54.20
N SER A 813 -0.56 14.22 53.30
CA SER A 813 0.39 14.29 52.16
C SER A 813 -0.11 13.67 50.85
N LEU A 814 -0.57 12.42 50.84
CA LEU A 814 -0.96 11.73 49.60
C LEU A 814 -2.44 11.93 49.29
N ARG A 815 -2.75 12.35 48.06
CA ARG A 815 -4.12 12.33 47.52
C ARG A 815 -4.51 10.91 47.08
N ILE A 816 -5.72 10.49 47.45
CA ILE A 816 -6.43 9.34 46.89
C ILE A 816 -7.55 9.91 46.01
N ASP A 817 -7.61 9.51 44.75
CA ASP A 817 -8.69 9.87 43.83
C ASP A 817 -9.74 8.75 43.86
N ASP A 818 -10.96 9.14 44.20
CA ASP A 818 -12.08 8.27 44.59
C ASP A 818 -13.19 8.23 43.54
N THR A 819 -12.81 8.42 42.26
CA THR A 819 -13.63 8.10 41.07
C THR A 819 -14.29 6.71 41.12
N ILE A 820 -13.81 5.82 42.00
CA ILE A 820 -14.49 4.67 42.61
C ILE A 820 -16.01 4.88 42.85
N PHE A 821 -16.46 6.06 43.26
CA PHE A 821 -17.87 6.34 43.52
C PHE A 821 -18.78 6.10 42.32
N THR A 822 -18.27 6.38 41.11
CA THR A 822 -19.00 6.09 39.87
C THR A 822 -19.15 4.58 39.60
N ARG A 823 -18.13 3.79 39.99
CA ARG A 823 -18.11 2.33 39.82
C ARG A 823 -18.97 1.59 40.84
N TYR A 824 -19.28 2.23 41.98
CA TYR A 824 -20.19 1.74 43.01
C TYR A 824 -21.60 2.36 42.96
N GLY A 825 -21.94 3.07 41.88
CA GLY A 825 -23.29 3.59 41.64
C GLY A 825 -23.72 4.72 42.57
N ALA A 826 -22.78 5.40 43.23
CA ALA A 826 -23.10 6.60 43.99
C ALA A 826 -23.46 7.74 43.01
N PRO A 827 -24.59 8.44 43.22
CA PRO A 827 -25.01 9.50 42.30
C PRO A 827 -24.06 10.70 42.37
N THR A 828 -23.78 11.32 41.22
CA THR A 828 -23.02 12.58 41.13
C THR A 828 -23.69 13.70 41.93
N SER A 829 -25.02 13.64 42.09
CA SER A 829 -25.80 14.42 43.05
C SER A 829 -25.93 13.71 44.40
N GLY A 830 -24.99 13.93 45.32
CA GLY A 830 -25.01 13.39 46.69
C GLY A 830 -24.39 14.33 47.74
N PRO A 831 -24.55 14.02 49.04
CA PRO A 831 -23.82 14.68 50.12
C PRO A 831 -22.31 14.43 49.97
N TYR A 832 -21.50 15.43 50.33
CA TYR A 832 -20.05 15.43 50.17
C TYR A 832 -19.37 15.81 51.50
N PRO A 833 -18.36 15.05 51.98
CA PRO A 833 -17.89 13.77 51.42
C PRO A 833 -18.97 12.67 51.52
N PRO A 834 -18.98 11.66 50.64
CA PRO A 834 -19.97 10.59 50.70
C PRO A 834 -19.89 9.78 52.00
N THR A 835 -21.02 9.22 52.41
CA THR A 835 -21.20 8.61 53.75
C THR A 835 -20.12 7.59 54.06
N GLY A 836 -19.21 7.96 54.97
CA GLY A 836 -18.10 7.13 55.41
C GLY A 836 -16.72 7.57 54.90
N PHE A 837 -16.56 8.59 54.06
CA PHE A 837 -15.24 9.09 53.62
C PHE A 837 -14.91 10.47 54.21
N ALA A 838 -15.16 10.63 55.52
CA ALA A 838 -14.88 11.86 56.26
C ALA A 838 -13.53 11.81 57.00
N ASN A 839 -13.02 12.99 57.37
CA ASN A 839 -11.82 13.16 58.20
C ASN A 839 -11.84 12.26 59.45
N GLY A 840 -10.72 11.59 59.73
CA GLY A 840 -10.57 10.66 60.82
C GLY A 840 -10.98 9.21 60.51
N ARG A 841 -11.55 8.90 59.33
CA ARG A 841 -11.64 7.49 58.90
C ARG A 841 -10.24 6.91 58.73
N THR A 842 -10.09 5.65 59.14
CA THR A 842 -8.89 4.85 58.93
C THR A 842 -9.08 3.72 57.92
N PHE A 843 -7.96 3.22 57.39
CA PHE A 843 -7.84 2.06 56.51
C PHE A 843 -6.67 1.18 56.98
N THR A 844 -6.70 -0.11 56.67
CA THR A 844 -5.60 -1.06 56.97
C THR A 844 -4.53 -1.07 55.89
N SER A 845 -4.93 -0.92 54.63
CA SER A 845 -4.06 -0.57 53.50
C SER A 845 -4.85 0.18 52.42
N ILE A 846 -4.16 0.87 51.52
CA ILE A 846 -4.73 1.39 50.27
C ILE A 846 -3.84 0.94 49.12
N THR A 847 -4.39 0.15 48.19
CA THR A 847 -3.73 -0.29 46.95
C THR A 847 -4.27 0.52 45.77
N GLY A 848 -3.49 0.68 44.70
CA GLY A 848 -3.97 1.32 43.48
C GLY A 848 -2.90 1.54 42.44
N ILE A 849 -3.29 2.15 41.32
CA ILE A 849 -2.33 2.69 40.35
C ILE A 849 -1.86 4.07 40.82
N HIS A 850 -0.56 4.31 40.86
CA HIS A 850 -0.07 5.66 41.11
C HIS A 850 -0.28 6.53 39.86
N GLY A 851 -0.96 7.65 40.02
CA GLY A 851 -1.43 8.51 38.93
C GLY A 851 -1.03 9.97 39.11
N PHE A 852 -1.23 10.76 38.05
CA PHE A 852 -1.07 12.21 38.07
C PHE A 852 -2.26 12.87 37.38
N SER A 853 -2.91 13.85 38.02
CA SER A 853 -3.95 14.66 37.40
C SER A 853 -4.11 16.00 38.13
N PHE A 854 -4.50 17.05 37.42
CA PHE A 854 -4.70 18.40 37.96
C PHE A 854 -3.52 18.89 38.84
N ALA A 855 -2.30 18.74 38.30
CA ALA A 855 -1.03 19.10 38.96
C ALA A 855 -0.74 18.37 40.30
N ASN A 856 -1.43 17.27 40.60
CA ASN A 856 -1.23 16.48 41.82
C ASN A 856 -0.89 15.02 41.50
N ALA A 857 0.04 14.45 42.26
CA ALA A 857 0.28 13.01 42.29
C ALA A 857 -0.73 12.34 43.22
N LYS A 858 -1.33 11.23 42.78
CA LYS A 858 -2.50 10.59 43.41
C LYS A 858 -2.36 9.07 43.41
N LEU A 859 -3.16 8.39 44.24
CA LEU A 859 -3.36 6.95 44.16
C LEU A 859 -4.79 6.65 43.67
N TRP A 860 -4.92 5.75 42.71
CA TRP A 860 -6.19 5.32 42.10
C TRP A 860 -6.53 3.87 42.49
N PRO A 861 -7.34 3.64 43.54
CA PRO A 861 -7.84 2.31 43.89
C PRO A 861 -8.74 1.76 42.79
N ARG A 862 -8.55 0.51 42.39
CA ARG A 862 -9.22 -0.07 41.21
C ARG A 862 -10.64 -0.51 41.56
N ASN A 863 -10.86 -0.88 42.81
CA ASN A 863 -12.13 -1.33 43.39
C ASN A 863 -12.07 -1.25 44.93
N ALA A 864 -13.19 -1.42 45.64
CA ALA A 864 -13.25 -1.24 47.10
C ALA A 864 -12.43 -2.26 47.91
N ALA A 865 -12.10 -3.44 47.36
CA ALA A 865 -11.19 -4.39 48.02
C ALA A 865 -9.73 -3.90 48.04
N ASP A 866 -9.39 -2.85 47.28
CA ASP A 866 -8.11 -2.16 47.40
C ASP A 866 -8.09 -1.16 48.60
N MET A 867 -9.20 -0.96 49.34
CA MET A 867 -9.29 -0.08 50.53
C MET A 867 -10.00 -0.75 51.75
N PRO A 868 -9.43 -1.84 52.31
CA PRO A 868 -9.96 -2.53 53.51
C PRO A 868 -9.81 -1.73 54.82
#